data_AF-A0A7C1C377-F1
#
_entry.id   AF-A0A7C1C377-F1
#
_cell.length_a   1.000
_cell.length_b   1.000
_cell.length_c   1.000
_cell.angle_alpha   90.00
_cell.angle_beta   90.00
_cell.angle_gamma   90.00
#
_symmetry.space_group_name_H-M   'P 1'
#
loop_
_entity.id
_entity.type
_entity.pdbx_description
1 polymer ?
#
loop_
_entity_poly.entity_id
_entity_poly.type
_entity_poly.pdbx_seq_one_letter_code
_entity_poly.pdbx_strand_id
1 'polypeptide(L)'
;MNLGRTVFIWLTLLMVVAFLKLEAQDTTALSKNSEVFFKQISTILLNTPSKVNRERSQETLDRLYPAWSAGRFNKQEKGAVRGLIETMRGLKLRAYPYLSRYIFSLTLLSESAQTPKSIIGWHLYAKKLVKMKNKKKFLDFLDFTNSLLEDNSLYHTRSISWKFMQEKYRFVIDTAFLVSFEQLSLVCASKKDSSTITQTRGVFDYDHKLWKGEGGSVTWSRFGEDYNDKIYADLQDYTIQIEKTTFTADSAILHYKRFFSHPVLGKFTEKVMSSPPSARSSYPRFESYRSDFELRNIYPDISFIGGFYLNGLRLFGTGDEDHDAVVELYRNNKLAGRLKSNLFLLQDNKLESRKSQVVFYLENDSLYHPGLSVKFLADSKKLELFNDNAGQGIIPFFDSYHQLDIYAPALFWNLDSLKMNFRSLKGVSKKSVASFVSSNYFSDREFYQIQGIDEINPMYVIRNYLKSYNDRVIQLDALAAYMKKSPDQVSALLINLSDKGFLVYNSREQKAIVKDRFYDFLAAKAGQADYDVIRLESISPSNRPNATLNLQSLQLDVFDVPEVFVSDSQKVYIYPYDKKVSFRKNRDFTFDGKVNMGLFDFYSRNSIFVYDSFMIKMNDIDTLAFHVYATDSLGRIDSIIRVKNVITDLNGTIYIDMPFNKSGLKKFYEFPKFITNESSYVYFNSPYIQDSTLYPDKFYFKTEPFELDSILQYSTQGIKFNGTLTSAGIFPPIREPLVVRPDYSLGFEYKTPPDGYPIYGGKGTFTSLISLDNNGFSGSGKLDYLTSSSYSDHFVFYPDSLTTDSGYRFKILESPDKYDIPYAYGDSVNIRWNVADTNLMMVHTPRQDSFDIYNAARLTGLLTLTPQRMGGKGSFYFEKSEIRSGDFDFKYSELTADSADFFLRKDYDTLVFRSNGYFAKIDFANQNGEFEHLYNNSYVEFPYNKFRSTLDEVDWEMKQDKIFLRSNLSGNYQS
;
A
#
# COMPACT_ATOMS: atom_id res chain seq x y z
N MET A 1 35.29 69.84 -107.24
CA MET A 1 35.39 70.36 -105.86
C MET A 1 35.47 69.15 -104.93
N ASN A 2 36.63 68.53 -104.70
CA ASN A 2 37.81 69.04 -103.99
C ASN A 2 37.42 69.75 -102.70
N LEU A 3 37.25 68.97 -101.61
CA LEU A 3 37.66 69.31 -100.23
C LEU A 3 37.37 68.19 -99.19
N GLY A 4 36.93 66.99 -99.58
CA GLY A 4 36.50 65.93 -98.63
C GLY A 4 37.46 64.76 -98.38
N ARG A 5 38.59 64.64 -99.09
CA ARG A 5 39.46 63.44 -99.01
C ARG A 5 40.82 63.64 -98.32
N THR A 6 41.23 64.87 -98.04
CA THR A 6 42.51 65.16 -97.38
C THR A 6 42.44 65.24 -95.85
N VAL A 7 41.25 65.37 -95.26
CA VAL A 7 41.08 65.40 -93.78
C VAL A 7 41.00 63.99 -93.18
N PHE A 8 40.51 62.99 -93.93
CA PHE A 8 40.35 61.63 -93.42
C PHE A 8 41.69 60.86 -93.33
N ILE A 9 42.66 61.19 -94.18
CA ILE A 9 43.98 60.54 -94.20
C ILE A 9 44.88 61.08 -93.07
N TRP A 10 44.75 62.37 -92.70
CA TRP A 10 45.50 62.92 -91.56
C TRP A 10 44.94 62.51 -90.20
N LEU A 11 43.63 62.30 -90.06
CA LEU A 11 43.05 61.79 -88.81
C LEU A 11 43.30 60.29 -88.59
N THR A 12 43.45 59.49 -89.65
CA THR A 12 43.80 58.07 -89.53
C THR A 12 45.31 57.87 -89.32
N LEU A 13 46.17 58.75 -89.84
CA LEU A 13 47.61 58.69 -89.57
C LEU A 13 47.99 59.17 -88.16
N LEU A 14 47.25 60.12 -87.57
CA LEU A 14 47.49 60.55 -86.18
C LEU A 14 46.96 59.56 -85.12
N MET A 15 45.95 58.74 -85.46
CA MET A 15 45.42 57.70 -84.55
C MET A 15 46.24 56.40 -84.60
N VAL A 16 47.05 56.18 -85.64
CA VAL A 16 47.96 55.02 -85.76
C VAL A 16 49.34 55.28 -85.11
N VAL A 17 49.77 56.55 -84.98
CA VAL A 17 51.05 56.88 -84.31
C VAL A 17 50.90 57.05 -82.79
N ALA A 18 49.69 57.21 -82.26
CA ALA A 18 49.44 57.30 -80.81
C ALA A 18 49.29 55.94 -80.08
N PHE A 19 49.27 54.81 -80.81
CA PHE A 19 49.22 53.46 -80.22
C PHE A 19 50.58 52.72 -80.20
N LEU A 20 51.66 53.36 -80.65
CA LEU A 20 53.03 52.84 -80.57
C LEU A 20 53.75 53.32 -79.30
N LYS A 21 53.13 53.09 -78.14
CA LYS A 21 53.82 52.88 -76.85
C LYS A 21 53.20 51.67 -76.16
N LEU A 22 53.20 50.54 -76.87
CA LEU A 22 53.25 49.25 -76.22
C LEU A 22 54.72 49.01 -75.88
N GLU A 23 55.10 49.29 -74.64
CA GLU A 23 56.27 48.63 -74.05
C GLU A 23 56.08 47.13 -74.28
N ALA A 24 56.92 46.59 -75.15
CA ALA A 24 57.08 45.16 -75.30
C ALA A 24 57.35 44.60 -73.90
N GLN A 25 56.49 43.68 -73.43
CA GLN A 25 56.85 42.83 -72.31
C GLN A 25 58.11 42.07 -72.72
N ASP A 26 59.22 42.50 -72.14
CA ASP A 26 60.54 42.00 -72.46
C ASP A 26 60.54 40.47 -72.30
N THR A 27 60.81 39.77 -73.40
CA THR A 27 60.88 38.31 -73.49
C THR A 27 62.28 37.80 -73.13
N THR A 28 63.06 38.62 -72.43
CA THR A 28 64.34 38.23 -71.86
C THR A 28 64.14 37.19 -70.75
N ALA A 29 64.90 36.10 -70.81
CA ALA A 29 64.92 35.07 -69.77
C ALA A 29 65.43 35.68 -68.44
N LEU A 30 64.84 35.26 -67.32
CA LEU A 30 65.27 35.69 -65.99
C LEU A 30 66.71 35.25 -65.73
N SER A 31 67.49 36.14 -65.12
CA SER A 31 68.91 35.93 -64.88
C SER A 31 69.18 34.70 -63.99
N LYS A 32 70.30 34.00 -64.27
CA LYS A 32 70.83 32.96 -63.37
C LYS A 32 71.58 33.55 -62.17
N ASN A 33 71.96 34.84 -62.23
CA ASN A 33 72.59 35.54 -61.11
C ASN A 33 71.54 35.90 -60.06
N SER A 34 71.76 35.49 -58.81
CA SER A 34 70.79 35.60 -57.70
C SER A 34 70.33 37.02 -57.39
N GLU A 35 71.25 37.99 -57.41
CA GLU A 35 70.95 39.41 -57.11
C GLU A 35 70.24 40.09 -58.28
N VAL A 36 70.68 39.80 -59.51
CA VAL A 36 70.04 40.32 -60.73
C VAL A 36 68.62 39.77 -60.87
N PHE A 37 68.43 38.48 -60.57
CA PHE A 37 67.13 37.83 -60.55
C PHE A 37 66.18 38.50 -59.55
N PHE A 38 66.64 38.75 -58.31
CA PHE A 38 65.80 39.39 -57.29
C PHE A 38 65.35 40.78 -57.76
N LYS A 39 66.28 41.61 -58.27
CA LYS A 39 65.95 42.94 -58.83
C LYS A 39 64.92 42.86 -59.95
N GLN A 40 65.07 41.91 -60.89
CA GLN A 40 64.09 41.69 -61.98
C GLN A 40 62.70 41.38 -61.45
N ILE A 41 62.58 40.51 -60.43
CA ILE A 41 61.29 40.18 -59.80
C ILE A 41 60.71 41.39 -59.05
N SER A 42 61.54 42.12 -58.31
CA SER A 42 61.11 43.33 -57.61
C SER A 42 60.55 44.38 -58.57
N THR A 43 61.20 44.62 -59.72
CA THR A 43 60.70 45.53 -60.75
C THR A 43 59.35 45.06 -61.31
N ILE A 44 59.20 43.77 -61.60
CA ILE A 44 57.93 43.21 -62.11
C ILE A 44 56.80 43.36 -61.08
N LEU A 45 57.09 43.14 -59.80
CA LEU A 45 56.08 43.22 -58.74
C LEU A 45 55.67 44.67 -58.43
N LEU A 46 56.63 45.60 -58.39
CA LEU A 46 56.39 47.01 -58.07
C LEU A 46 55.76 47.79 -59.24
N ASN A 47 55.84 47.27 -60.46
CA ASN A 47 55.19 47.83 -61.65
C ASN A 47 53.67 47.56 -61.66
N THR A 48 52.94 48.27 -60.79
CA THR A 48 51.48 48.22 -60.69
C THR A 48 50.89 49.62 -60.51
N PRO A 49 49.73 49.93 -61.09
CA PRO A 49 49.07 51.22 -60.89
C PRO A 49 48.39 51.35 -59.51
N SER A 50 48.21 50.25 -58.76
CA SER A 50 47.58 50.25 -57.43
C SER A 50 48.58 50.56 -56.32
N LYS A 51 48.38 51.66 -55.59
CA LYS A 51 49.21 52.07 -54.44
C LYS A 51 49.27 50.99 -53.35
N VAL A 52 48.11 50.41 -52.99
CA VAL A 52 48.00 49.35 -51.96
C VAL A 52 48.81 48.10 -52.34
N ASN A 53 48.74 47.69 -53.61
CA ASN A 53 49.47 46.52 -54.08
C ASN A 53 50.99 46.76 -54.11
N ARG A 54 51.40 47.99 -54.44
CA ARG A 54 52.82 48.40 -54.44
C ARG A 54 53.39 48.38 -53.02
N GLU A 55 52.67 48.95 -52.05
CA GLU A 55 53.07 48.96 -50.62
C GLU A 55 53.18 47.54 -50.06
N ARG A 56 52.16 46.69 -50.24
CA ARG A 56 52.19 45.28 -49.80
C ARG A 56 53.33 44.48 -50.44
N SER A 57 53.60 44.73 -51.72
CA SER A 57 54.69 44.05 -52.43
C SER A 57 56.06 44.53 -51.96
N GLN A 58 56.21 45.82 -51.65
CA GLN A 58 57.43 46.35 -51.06
C GLN A 58 57.69 45.68 -49.70
N GLU A 59 56.69 45.64 -48.82
CA GLU A 59 56.79 44.96 -47.52
C GLU A 59 57.16 43.47 -47.66
N THR A 60 56.52 42.77 -48.59
CA THR A 60 56.80 41.35 -48.86
C THR A 60 58.23 41.13 -49.36
N LEU A 61 58.73 42.01 -50.23
CA LEU A 61 60.08 41.96 -50.77
C LEU A 61 61.12 42.32 -49.71
N ASP A 62 60.84 43.30 -48.85
CA ASP A 62 61.71 43.72 -47.75
C ASP A 62 61.86 42.59 -46.72
N ARG A 63 60.81 41.80 -46.49
CA ARG A 63 60.87 40.56 -45.68
C ARG A 63 61.65 39.43 -46.37
N LEU A 64 61.48 39.27 -47.68
CA LEU A 64 62.14 38.19 -48.44
C LEU A 64 63.64 38.43 -48.66
N TYR A 65 64.05 39.68 -48.86
CA TYR A 65 65.42 40.02 -49.28
C TYR A 65 66.51 39.55 -48.30
N PRO A 66 66.37 39.70 -46.97
CA PRO A 66 67.33 39.18 -46.01
C PRO A 66 67.50 37.67 -46.14
N ALA A 67 66.42 36.90 -46.23
CA ALA A 67 66.50 35.45 -46.39
C ALA A 67 67.09 35.05 -47.76
N TRP A 68 66.77 35.80 -48.81
CA TRP A 68 67.29 35.55 -50.16
C TRP A 68 68.80 35.78 -50.28
N SER A 69 69.29 36.88 -49.69
CA SER A 69 70.71 37.29 -49.72
C SER A 69 71.57 36.51 -48.73
N ALA A 70 71.05 36.20 -47.52
CA ALA A 70 71.74 35.42 -46.48
C ALA A 70 71.90 33.92 -46.80
N GLY A 71 71.41 33.45 -47.95
CA GLY A 71 71.61 32.07 -48.39
C GLY A 71 70.66 31.03 -47.77
N ARG A 72 69.54 31.45 -47.18
CA ARG A 72 68.49 30.54 -46.67
C ARG A 72 68.00 29.54 -47.72
N PHE A 73 67.96 29.99 -48.98
CA PHE A 73 67.69 29.14 -50.14
C PHE A 73 69.01 28.71 -50.80
N ASN A 74 69.21 27.40 -50.91
CA ASN A 74 70.33 26.83 -51.62
C ASN A 74 70.17 26.94 -53.16
N LYS A 75 71.19 26.51 -53.90
CA LYS A 75 71.20 26.59 -55.38
C LYS A 75 70.02 25.87 -56.05
N GLN A 76 69.57 24.74 -55.50
CA GLN A 76 68.45 23.98 -56.04
C GLN A 76 67.11 24.68 -55.77
N GLU A 77 66.91 25.22 -54.56
CA GLU A 77 65.70 25.97 -54.18
C GLU A 77 65.58 27.25 -55.01
N LYS A 78 66.65 28.05 -55.11
CA LYS A 78 66.68 29.24 -55.99
C LYS A 78 66.39 28.87 -57.45
N GLY A 79 66.86 27.71 -57.90
CA GLY A 79 66.55 27.15 -59.21
C GLY A 79 65.06 26.80 -59.38
N ALA A 80 64.44 26.21 -58.36
CA ALA A 80 63.01 25.88 -58.35
C ALA A 80 62.13 27.14 -58.36
N VAL A 81 62.50 28.16 -57.58
CA VAL A 81 61.85 29.48 -57.57
C VAL A 81 61.87 30.11 -58.96
N ARG A 82 63.07 30.27 -59.54
CA ARG A 82 63.22 30.81 -60.90
C ARG A 82 62.42 30.00 -61.92
N GLY A 83 62.48 28.67 -61.84
CA GLY A 83 61.77 27.78 -62.77
C GLY A 83 60.25 27.88 -62.68
N LEU A 84 59.69 28.13 -61.50
CA LEU A 84 58.26 28.35 -61.32
C LEU A 84 57.83 29.71 -61.86
N ILE A 85 58.58 30.78 -61.56
CA ILE A 85 58.27 32.12 -62.10
C ILE A 85 58.37 32.14 -63.64
N GLU A 86 59.37 31.47 -64.24
CA GLU A 86 59.43 31.35 -65.70
C GLU A 86 58.24 30.58 -66.28
N THR A 87 57.77 29.55 -65.57
CA THR A 87 56.55 28.84 -65.97
C THR A 87 55.33 29.78 -65.92
N MET A 88 55.24 30.66 -64.92
CA MET A 88 54.19 31.66 -64.81
C MET A 88 54.26 32.70 -65.95
N ARG A 89 55.47 33.19 -66.28
CA ARG A 89 55.71 34.13 -67.40
C ARG A 89 55.37 33.50 -68.75
N GLY A 90 55.80 32.26 -68.99
CA GLY A 90 55.48 31.53 -70.21
C GLY A 90 53.97 31.29 -70.40
N LEU A 91 53.22 31.16 -69.30
CA LEU A 91 51.77 31.08 -69.29
C LEU A 91 51.06 32.45 -69.28
N LYS A 92 51.82 33.56 -69.40
CA LYS A 92 51.33 34.95 -69.38
C LYS A 92 50.44 35.29 -68.17
N LEU A 93 50.77 34.73 -67.00
CA LEU A 93 50.04 35.04 -65.76
C LEU A 93 50.34 36.48 -65.30
N ARG A 94 49.30 37.20 -64.87
CA ARG A 94 49.44 38.58 -64.35
C ARG A 94 50.26 38.60 -63.07
N ALA A 95 51.02 39.69 -62.85
CA ALA A 95 51.76 39.87 -61.60
C ALA A 95 50.84 39.86 -60.37
N TYR A 96 49.63 40.41 -60.49
CA TYR A 96 48.58 40.38 -59.46
C TYR A 96 47.36 39.60 -59.95
N PRO A 97 46.84 38.63 -59.19
CA PRO A 97 47.29 38.18 -57.87
C PRO A 97 48.40 37.10 -57.90
N TYR A 98 48.79 36.57 -59.06
CA TYR A 98 49.55 35.32 -59.13
C TYR A 98 50.98 35.43 -58.60
N LEU A 99 51.80 36.31 -59.20
CA LEU A 99 53.19 36.48 -58.78
C LEU A 99 53.27 37.05 -57.37
N SER A 100 52.43 38.04 -57.05
CA SER A 100 52.39 38.66 -55.72
C SER A 100 52.10 37.65 -54.61
N ARG A 101 51.09 36.78 -54.77
CA ARG A 101 50.78 35.75 -53.77
C ARG A 101 51.86 34.68 -53.70
N TYR A 102 52.45 34.31 -54.84
CA TYR A 102 53.54 33.34 -54.85
C TYR A 102 54.77 33.86 -54.10
N ILE A 103 55.16 35.11 -54.35
CA ILE A 103 56.28 35.76 -53.66
C ILE A 103 55.98 35.87 -52.16
N PHE A 104 54.74 36.17 -51.77
CA PHE A 104 54.33 36.16 -50.37
C PHE A 104 54.45 34.78 -49.71
N SER A 105 53.94 33.71 -50.34
CA SER A 105 54.13 32.35 -49.83
C SER A 105 55.62 31.96 -49.77
N LEU A 106 56.44 32.43 -50.71
CA LEU A 106 57.89 32.22 -50.70
C LEU A 106 58.56 32.93 -49.51
N THR A 107 58.13 34.15 -49.18
CA THR A 107 58.56 34.86 -47.97
C THR A 107 58.27 34.04 -46.72
N LEU A 108 57.05 33.54 -46.57
CA LEU A 108 56.68 32.70 -45.42
C LEU A 108 57.48 31.40 -45.36
N LEU A 109 57.73 30.76 -46.51
CA LEU A 109 58.59 29.58 -46.57
C LEU A 109 60.03 29.89 -46.13
N SER A 110 60.53 31.08 -46.45
CA SER A 110 61.88 31.53 -46.07
C SER A 110 62.01 31.74 -44.56
N GLU A 111 60.93 32.21 -43.92
CA GLU A 111 60.82 32.43 -42.48
C GLU A 111 60.54 31.12 -41.71
N SER A 112 60.07 30.08 -42.40
CA SER A 112 59.76 28.78 -41.80
C SER A 112 60.98 27.87 -41.59
N ALA A 113 60.85 26.91 -40.68
CA ALA A 113 61.83 25.85 -40.43
C ALA A 113 61.80 24.70 -41.48
N GLN A 114 61.15 24.88 -42.64
CA GLN A 114 61.03 23.83 -43.65
C GLN A 114 62.38 23.45 -44.27
N THR A 115 62.63 22.15 -44.41
CA THR A 115 63.86 21.63 -45.00
C THR A 115 63.94 21.92 -46.50
N PRO A 116 65.14 21.94 -47.10
CA PRO A 116 65.28 22.12 -48.55
C PRO A 116 64.50 21.10 -49.37
N LYS A 117 64.41 19.84 -48.90
CA LYS A 117 63.61 18.80 -49.55
C LYS A 117 62.12 19.14 -49.56
N SER A 118 61.59 19.65 -48.44
CA SER A 118 60.19 20.08 -48.33
C SER A 118 59.89 21.30 -49.22
N ILE A 119 60.80 22.27 -49.27
CA ILE A 119 60.65 23.46 -50.13
C ILE A 119 60.69 23.09 -51.62
N ILE A 120 61.62 22.23 -52.03
CA ILE A 120 61.68 21.73 -53.41
C ILE A 120 60.40 20.97 -53.76
N GLY A 121 59.95 20.10 -52.86
CA GLY A 121 58.66 19.44 -52.98
C GLY A 121 57.56 20.46 -53.24
N TRP A 122 57.31 21.37 -52.30
CA TRP A 122 56.25 22.37 -52.43
C TRP A 122 56.28 23.10 -53.78
N HIS A 123 57.47 23.46 -54.28
CA HIS A 123 57.63 24.06 -55.62
C HIS A 123 57.22 23.13 -56.77
N LEU A 124 57.53 21.83 -56.71
CA LEU A 124 57.10 20.85 -57.72
C LEU A 124 55.58 20.75 -57.79
N TYR A 125 54.91 20.71 -56.64
CA TYR A 125 53.45 20.66 -56.58
C TYR A 125 52.81 21.99 -57.03
N ALA A 126 53.36 23.13 -56.59
CA ALA A 126 52.96 24.45 -57.08
C ALA A 126 53.10 24.56 -58.61
N LYS A 127 54.19 24.03 -59.18
CA LYS A 127 54.43 23.97 -60.64
C LYS A 127 53.46 23.03 -61.36
N LYS A 128 53.04 21.93 -60.73
CA LYS A 128 51.98 21.04 -61.25
C LYS A 128 50.66 21.81 -61.33
N LEU A 129 50.26 22.50 -60.27
CA LEU A 129 49.00 23.26 -60.20
C LEU A 129 48.97 24.43 -61.19
N VAL A 130 50.07 25.20 -61.30
CA VAL A 130 50.11 26.36 -62.21
C VAL A 130 49.95 25.97 -63.68
N LYS A 131 50.33 24.74 -64.06
CA LYS A 131 50.17 24.20 -65.41
C LYS A 131 48.76 23.69 -65.71
N MET A 132 47.92 23.46 -64.70
CA MET A 132 46.53 23.03 -64.90
C MET A 132 45.69 24.10 -65.62
N LYS A 133 44.61 23.69 -66.31
CA LYS A 133 43.68 24.63 -66.96
C LYS A 133 43.04 25.60 -65.97
N ASN A 134 42.62 25.10 -64.81
CA ASN A 134 42.01 25.91 -63.75
C ASN A 134 43.08 26.55 -62.86
N LYS A 135 43.41 27.83 -63.12
CA LYS A 135 44.41 28.60 -62.36
C LYS A 135 43.99 28.94 -60.93
N LYS A 136 42.70 28.82 -60.60
CA LYS A 136 42.19 29.02 -59.24
C LYS A 136 42.84 28.04 -58.26
N LYS A 137 43.06 26.77 -58.65
CA LYS A 137 43.70 25.76 -57.81
C LYS A 137 45.09 26.16 -57.33
N PHE A 138 45.86 26.86 -58.17
CA PHE A 138 47.17 27.39 -57.79
C PHE A 138 47.03 28.49 -56.74
N LEU A 139 46.10 29.43 -56.92
CA LEU A 139 45.83 30.48 -55.93
C LEU A 139 45.32 29.90 -54.60
N ASP A 140 44.39 28.93 -54.64
CA ASP A 140 43.86 28.26 -53.45
C ASP A 140 44.99 27.55 -52.66
N PHE A 141 45.98 26.98 -53.37
CA PHE A 141 47.14 26.34 -52.73
C PHE A 141 48.10 27.35 -52.08
N LEU A 142 48.29 28.53 -52.70
CA LEU A 142 49.06 29.62 -52.09
C LEU A 142 48.35 30.15 -50.85
N ASP A 143 47.03 30.37 -50.92
CA ASP A 143 46.22 30.84 -49.79
C ASP A 143 46.23 29.83 -48.62
N PHE A 144 46.16 28.53 -48.95
CA PHE A 144 46.35 27.46 -47.96
C PHE A 144 47.76 27.50 -47.35
N THR A 145 48.81 27.64 -48.17
CA THR A 145 50.19 27.71 -47.68
C THR A 145 50.38 28.87 -46.71
N ASN A 146 49.78 30.02 -47.01
CA ASN A 146 49.82 31.19 -46.12
C ASN A 146 49.11 30.88 -44.79
N SER A 147 47.88 30.34 -44.85
CA SER A 147 47.12 29.95 -43.66
C SER A 147 47.83 28.89 -42.81
N LEU A 148 48.57 27.99 -43.46
CA LEU A 148 49.34 26.93 -42.80
C LEU A 148 50.56 27.50 -42.06
N LEU A 149 51.25 28.46 -42.65
CA LEU A 149 52.51 29.02 -42.12
C LEU A 149 52.28 30.18 -41.14
N GLU A 150 51.27 31.02 -41.36
CA GLU A 150 50.98 32.19 -40.50
C GLU A 150 49.98 31.84 -39.39
N ASP A 151 48.87 31.18 -39.72
CA ASP A 151 47.74 30.99 -38.79
C ASP A 151 47.75 29.62 -38.08
N ASN A 152 48.75 28.77 -38.39
CA ASN A 152 48.79 27.36 -38.02
C ASN A 152 47.46 26.64 -38.30
N SER A 153 46.88 26.91 -39.48
CA SER A 153 45.55 26.45 -39.86
C SER A 153 45.59 25.50 -41.05
N LEU A 154 45.02 24.30 -40.88
CA LEU A 154 44.82 23.36 -41.99
C LEU A 154 43.60 23.73 -42.84
N TYR A 155 42.59 24.34 -42.21
CA TYR A 155 41.34 24.74 -42.86
C TYR A 155 40.62 25.80 -42.03
N HIS A 156 40.06 26.81 -42.69
CA HIS A 156 39.31 27.86 -42.01
C HIS A 156 38.19 28.41 -42.89
N THR A 157 37.01 28.58 -42.31
CA THR A 157 35.84 29.26 -42.86
C THR A 157 35.17 30.11 -41.78
N ARG A 158 34.06 30.79 -42.08
CA ARG A 158 33.30 31.56 -41.09
C ARG A 158 32.66 30.71 -39.98
N SER A 159 32.51 29.40 -40.18
CA SER A 159 31.77 28.49 -39.29
C SER A 159 32.65 27.44 -38.61
N ILE A 160 33.79 27.07 -39.22
CA ILE A 160 34.70 26.05 -38.71
C ILE A 160 36.15 26.46 -38.97
N SER A 161 37.01 26.15 -38.00
CA SER A 161 38.45 26.22 -38.16
C SER A 161 39.12 24.97 -37.58
N TRP A 162 40.12 24.46 -38.30
CA TRP A 162 41.00 23.41 -37.85
C TRP A 162 42.42 23.96 -37.77
N LYS A 163 42.88 24.14 -36.53
CA LYS A 163 44.20 24.67 -36.20
C LYS A 163 45.07 23.61 -35.56
N PHE A 164 46.38 23.78 -35.63
CA PHE A 164 47.33 22.95 -34.91
C PHE A 164 48.19 23.79 -33.98
N MET A 165 48.59 23.18 -32.86
CA MET A 165 49.47 23.78 -31.87
C MET A 165 50.79 22.99 -31.86
N GLN A 166 51.70 23.29 -32.78
CA GLN A 166 53.13 22.91 -32.78
C GLN A 166 53.84 23.48 -34.03
N GLU A 167 55.15 23.72 -33.97
CA GLU A 167 55.89 24.35 -35.09
C GLU A 167 56.54 23.36 -36.07
N LYS A 168 56.63 22.06 -35.71
CA LYS A 168 57.42 21.08 -36.46
C LYS A 168 56.55 20.20 -37.36
N TYR A 169 56.58 20.46 -38.65
CA TYR A 169 56.00 19.62 -39.69
C TYR A 169 56.85 19.67 -40.96
N ARG A 170 56.63 18.74 -41.87
CA ARG A 170 57.34 18.68 -43.16
C ARG A 170 56.39 18.47 -44.32
N PHE A 171 56.72 19.06 -45.46
CA PHE A 171 56.04 18.73 -46.72
C PHE A 171 56.59 17.43 -47.31
N VAL A 172 55.66 16.56 -47.69
CA VAL A 172 55.93 15.30 -48.38
C VAL A 172 55.15 15.33 -49.68
N ILE A 173 55.83 14.99 -50.78
CA ILE A 173 55.21 14.89 -52.09
C ILE A 173 55.44 13.51 -52.65
N ASP A 174 54.31 12.94 -53.06
CA ASP A 174 54.22 11.71 -53.83
C ASP A 174 53.29 11.99 -55.02
N THR A 175 52.08 11.40 -55.03
CA THR A 175 51.02 11.70 -56.02
C THR A 175 50.19 12.94 -55.66
N ALA A 176 50.10 13.26 -54.36
CA ALA A 176 49.41 14.38 -53.74
C ALA A 176 50.36 15.23 -52.85
N PHE A 177 49.92 16.43 -52.46
CA PHE A 177 50.65 17.26 -51.48
C PHE A 177 50.23 16.91 -50.06
N LEU A 178 51.20 16.47 -49.26
CA LEU A 178 50.99 16.02 -47.89
C LEU A 178 51.76 16.88 -46.89
N VAL A 179 51.12 17.18 -45.76
CA VAL A 179 51.77 17.82 -44.59
C VAL A 179 51.85 16.80 -43.46
N SER A 180 53.06 16.40 -43.10
CA SER A 180 53.31 15.36 -42.09
C SER A 180 53.77 15.98 -40.78
N PHE A 181 53.14 15.57 -39.69
CA PHE A 181 53.40 16.02 -38.32
C PHE A 181 53.80 14.82 -37.45
N GLU A 182 54.92 14.92 -36.75
CA GLU A 182 55.39 13.86 -35.84
C GLU A 182 54.68 13.90 -34.48
N GLN A 183 54.29 15.10 -34.04
CA GLN A 183 53.49 15.34 -32.85
C GLN A 183 52.82 16.72 -32.98
N LEU A 184 51.56 16.85 -32.55
CA LEU A 184 50.82 18.11 -32.46
C LEU A 184 49.61 17.99 -31.52
N SER A 185 49.01 19.13 -31.17
CA SER A 185 47.60 19.17 -30.77
C SER A 185 46.75 19.73 -31.90
N LEU A 186 45.71 19.01 -32.31
CA LEU A 186 44.81 19.39 -33.38
C LEU A 186 43.49 19.92 -32.79
N VAL A 187 43.16 21.17 -33.10
CA VAL A 187 42.01 21.90 -32.53
C VAL A 187 40.97 22.13 -33.61
N CYS A 188 39.76 21.61 -33.40
CA CYS A 188 38.57 22.01 -34.14
C CYS A 188 37.81 23.07 -33.34
N ALA A 189 37.57 24.24 -33.92
CA ALA A 189 36.82 25.31 -33.26
C ALA A 189 35.70 25.85 -34.15
N SER A 190 34.54 26.11 -33.52
CA SER A 190 33.44 26.90 -34.05
C SER A 190 33.38 28.25 -33.31
N LYS A 191 32.34 29.06 -33.58
CA LYS A 191 32.13 30.32 -32.84
C LYS A 191 31.85 30.15 -31.35
N LYS A 192 31.38 28.97 -30.90
CA LYS A 192 30.86 28.76 -29.54
C LYS A 192 31.29 27.44 -28.89
N ASP A 193 32.04 26.60 -29.58
CA ASP A 193 32.48 25.29 -29.09
C ASP A 193 33.85 24.95 -29.70
N SER A 194 34.60 24.07 -29.04
CA SER A 194 35.88 23.56 -29.52
C SER A 194 36.19 22.17 -28.98
N SER A 195 36.88 21.37 -29.79
CA SER A 195 37.46 20.09 -29.38
C SER A 195 38.95 20.09 -29.71
N THR A 196 39.75 19.48 -28.84
CA THR A 196 41.20 19.35 -29.05
C THR A 196 41.59 17.88 -28.93
N ILE A 197 42.30 17.39 -29.95
CA ILE A 197 43.03 16.13 -29.89
C ILE A 197 44.46 16.46 -29.50
N THR A 198 44.85 16.13 -28.28
CA THR A 198 46.18 16.41 -27.75
C THR A 198 47.15 15.29 -28.10
N GLN A 199 48.44 15.62 -28.28
CA GLN A 199 49.52 14.64 -28.48
C GLN A 199 49.29 13.62 -29.61
N THR A 200 48.56 14.01 -30.66
CA THR A 200 48.37 13.16 -31.84
C THR A 200 49.55 13.31 -32.81
N ARG A 201 49.63 12.45 -33.81
CA ARG A 201 50.51 12.58 -34.98
C ARG A 201 49.71 12.26 -36.24
N GLY A 202 50.20 12.68 -37.40
CA GLY A 202 49.45 12.37 -38.63
C GLY A 202 49.90 13.09 -39.88
N VAL A 203 49.11 12.87 -40.94
CA VAL A 203 49.35 13.43 -42.26
C VAL A 203 48.07 14.09 -42.78
N PHE A 204 48.19 15.34 -43.20
CA PHE A 204 47.14 16.06 -43.92
C PHE A 204 47.33 15.93 -45.43
N ASP A 205 46.31 15.40 -46.11
CA ASP A 205 46.19 15.37 -47.56
C ASP A 205 45.45 16.61 -48.05
N TYR A 206 46.18 17.50 -48.70
CA TYR A 206 45.64 18.77 -49.18
C TYR A 206 44.61 18.60 -50.31
N ASP A 207 44.79 17.60 -51.18
CA ASP A 207 43.94 17.36 -52.35
C ASP A 207 42.57 16.81 -51.91
N HIS A 208 42.58 15.86 -50.97
CA HIS A 208 41.36 15.22 -50.46
C HIS A 208 40.77 15.89 -49.22
N LYS A 209 41.40 16.95 -48.70
CA LYS A 209 40.99 17.65 -47.46
C LYS A 209 40.84 16.70 -46.26
N LEU A 210 41.73 15.71 -46.21
CA LEU A 210 41.67 14.59 -45.29
C LEU A 210 42.85 14.60 -44.33
N TRP A 211 42.59 14.60 -43.03
CA TRP A 211 43.57 14.31 -42.00
C TRP A 211 43.55 12.81 -41.68
N LYS A 212 44.71 12.17 -41.71
CA LYS A 212 44.92 10.79 -41.23
C LYS A 212 45.73 10.88 -39.94
N GLY A 213 45.08 10.65 -38.81
CA GLY A 213 45.67 10.76 -37.48
C GLY A 213 45.91 9.40 -36.85
N GLU A 214 46.93 9.33 -36.02
CA GLU A 214 47.28 8.18 -35.18
C GLU A 214 47.56 8.69 -33.77
N GLY A 215 46.99 8.02 -32.76
CA GLY A 215 47.22 8.37 -31.36
C GLY A 215 46.55 9.66 -30.92
N GLY A 216 46.87 10.06 -29.69
CA GLY A 216 46.38 11.29 -29.06
C GLY A 216 45.15 11.08 -28.19
N SER A 217 44.84 12.10 -27.38
CA SER A 217 43.80 12.02 -26.36
C SER A 217 42.81 13.18 -26.46
N VAL A 218 41.53 12.89 -26.25
CA VAL A 218 40.43 13.86 -26.20
C VAL A 218 39.79 13.83 -24.82
N THR A 219 39.70 15.00 -24.16
CA THR A 219 39.10 15.13 -22.83
C THR A 219 37.71 15.77 -22.88
N TRP A 220 36.90 15.54 -21.84
CA TRP A 220 35.58 16.19 -21.66
C TRP A 220 35.66 17.61 -21.08
N SER A 221 36.84 18.24 -21.13
CA SER A 221 37.12 19.58 -20.58
C SER A 221 36.16 20.68 -21.03
N ARG A 222 35.53 20.55 -22.21
CA ARG A 222 34.54 21.53 -22.70
C ARG A 222 33.30 21.68 -21.79
N PHE A 223 33.09 20.74 -20.86
CA PHE A 223 32.01 20.79 -19.87
C PHE A 223 32.42 21.39 -18.52
N GLY A 224 33.69 21.78 -18.36
CA GLY A 224 34.25 22.32 -17.12
C GLY A 224 35.57 21.63 -16.74
N GLU A 225 36.39 22.32 -15.94
CA GLU A 225 37.71 21.83 -15.50
C GLU A 225 37.61 20.52 -14.71
N ASP A 226 36.53 20.34 -13.94
CA ASP A 226 36.27 19.13 -13.14
C ASP A 226 36.24 17.82 -13.93
N TYR A 227 36.03 17.87 -15.25
CA TYR A 227 35.92 16.69 -16.11
C TYR A 227 37.23 16.34 -16.82
N ASN A 228 38.22 17.24 -16.84
CA ASN A 228 39.41 17.10 -17.67
C ASN A 228 40.18 15.80 -17.38
N ASP A 229 40.33 15.46 -16.09
CA ASP A 229 41.08 14.28 -15.65
C ASP A 229 40.16 13.09 -15.27
N LYS A 230 38.84 13.29 -15.31
CA LYS A 230 37.85 12.26 -14.94
C LYS A 230 37.39 11.43 -16.13
N ILE A 231 37.30 12.05 -17.31
CA ILE A 231 36.78 11.42 -18.54
C ILE A 231 37.63 11.85 -19.73
N TYR A 232 38.32 10.88 -20.33
CA TYR A 232 39.09 11.08 -21.56
C TYR A 232 39.09 9.81 -22.42
N ALA A 233 39.35 9.98 -23.71
CA ALA A 233 39.46 8.88 -24.65
C ALA A 233 40.79 8.97 -25.42
N ASP A 234 41.54 7.88 -25.41
CA ASP A 234 42.77 7.73 -26.19
C ASP A 234 42.43 7.13 -27.55
N LEU A 235 42.77 7.85 -28.62
CA LEU A 235 42.46 7.48 -29.99
C LEU A 235 43.57 6.58 -30.55
N GLN A 236 43.21 5.60 -31.38
CA GLN A 236 44.17 4.86 -32.20
C GLN A 236 44.27 5.51 -33.57
N ASP A 237 43.92 4.79 -34.65
CA ASP A 237 43.85 5.35 -35.99
C ASP A 237 42.49 6.00 -36.27
N TYR A 238 42.51 7.18 -36.88
CA TYR A 238 41.29 7.87 -37.26
C TYR A 238 41.48 8.78 -38.49
N THR A 239 40.35 9.14 -39.09
CA THR A 239 40.35 10.06 -40.23
C THR A 239 39.38 11.21 -40.00
N ILE A 240 39.79 12.41 -40.42
CA ILE A 240 38.96 13.63 -40.30
C ILE A 240 38.85 14.27 -41.67
N GLN A 241 37.62 14.45 -42.12
CA GLN A 241 37.32 15.35 -43.22
C GLN A 241 37.37 16.78 -42.67
N ILE A 242 38.43 17.53 -42.96
CA ILE A 242 38.73 18.82 -42.32
C ILE A 242 37.63 19.88 -42.59
N GLU A 243 36.80 19.65 -43.61
CA GLU A 243 35.65 20.51 -43.94
C GLU A 243 34.44 20.28 -43.00
N LYS A 244 34.46 19.20 -42.20
CA LYS A 244 33.39 18.82 -41.26
C LYS A 244 33.81 19.13 -39.82
N THR A 245 32.83 19.43 -38.96
CA THR A 245 33.04 19.60 -37.50
C THR A 245 32.99 18.28 -36.74
N THR A 246 32.89 17.14 -37.44
CA THR A 246 32.69 15.82 -36.85
C THR A 246 33.71 14.83 -37.38
N PHE A 247 34.15 13.93 -36.51
CA PHE A 247 34.96 12.80 -36.89
C PHE A 247 34.65 11.59 -36.01
N THR A 248 35.06 10.43 -36.48
CA THR A 248 34.92 9.15 -35.78
C THR A 248 36.26 8.46 -35.75
N ALA A 249 36.63 7.95 -34.59
CA ALA A 249 37.69 6.98 -34.42
C ALA A 249 37.03 5.63 -34.14
N ASP A 250 37.26 4.64 -35.00
CA ASP A 250 36.67 3.33 -34.83
C ASP A 250 37.21 2.68 -33.55
N SER A 251 38.52 2.72 -33.34
CA SER A 251 39.16 2.23 -32.12
C SER A 251 39.61 3.38 -31.22
N ALA A 252 38.99 3.47 -30.05
CA ALA A 252 39.37 4.38 -28.97
C ALA A 252 39.23 3.69 -27.60
N ILE A 253 40.05 4.12 -26.64
CA ILE A 253 40.05 3.60 -25.27
C ILE A 253 39.49 4.67 -24.35
N LEU A 254 38.30 4.46 -23.79
CA LEU A 254 37.67 5.34 -22.82
C LEU A 254 38.21 5.08 -21.42
N HIS A 255 38.62 6.15 -20.76
CA HIS A 255 38.97 6.17 -19.34
C HIS A 255 37.89 6.94 -18.58
N TYR A 256 37.09 6.24 -17.77
CA TYR A 256 36.08 6.86 -16.93
C TYR A 256 35.99 6.19 -15.55
N LYS A 257 36.83 6.66 -14.62
CA LYS A 257 37.10 6.04 -13.31
C LYS A 257 35.89 5.91 -12.37
N ARG A 258 34.81 6.68 -12.60
CA ARG A 258 33.59 6.64 -11.76
C ARG A 258 32.82 5.32 -11.92
N PHE A 259 32.78 4.76 -13.13
CA PHE A 259 31.98 3.57 -13.43
C PHE A 259 32.84 2.36 -13.83
N PHE A 260 34.04 2.60 -14.35
CA PHE A 260 34.91 1.55 -14.86
C PHE A 260 36.21 1.47 -14.07
N SER A 261 36.52 0.28 -13.57
CA SER A 261 37.81 -0.02 -12.93
C SER A 261 38.95 -0.13 -13.94
N HIS A 262 38.63 -0.48 -15.19
CA HIS A 262 39.57 -0.63 -16.29
C HIS A 262 39.12 0.21 -17.49
N PRO A 263 40.05 0.70 -18.33
CA PRO A 263 39.70 1.41 -19.56
C PRO A 263 38.93 0.51 -20.53
N VAL A 264 38.08 1.11 -21.36
CA VAL A 264 37.20 0.34 -22.25
C VAL A 264 37.44 0.68 -23.70
N LEU A 265 37.57 -0.36 -24.54
CA LEU A 265 37.69 -0.23 -25.98
C LEU A 265 36.32 -0.06 -26.66
N GLY A 266 36.24 0.85 -27.61
CA GLY A 266 35.01 1.14 -28.33
C GLY A 266 35.19 2.21 -29.40
N LYS A 267 34.07 2.65 -29.95
CA LYS A 267 33.98 3.64 -31.01
C LYS A 267 33.76 5.03 -30.46
N PHE A 268 34.61 5.97 -30.84
CA PHE A 268 34.52 7.36 -30.42
C PHE A 268 34.01 8.25 -31.57
N THR A 269 33.06 9.13 -31.28
CA THR A 269 32.58 10.13 -32.23
C THR A 269 32.57 11.52 -31.61
N GLU A 270 33.25 12.45 -32.26
CA GLU A 270 33.29 13.85 -31.87
C GLU A 270 32.46 14.70 -32.82
N LYS A 271 31.85 15.76 -32.29
CA LYS A 271 31.23 16.81 -33.08
C LYS A 271 31.31 18.14 -32.33
N VAL A 272 32.02 19.10 -32.92
CA VAL A 272 32.00 20.50 -32.47
C VAL A 272 30.69 21.15 -32.92
N MET A 273 29.96 21.71 -31.95
CA MET A 273 28.62 22.26 -32.14
C MET A 273 28.65 23.76 -32.42
N SER A 274 27.53 24.32 -32.91
CA SER A 274 27.37 25.77 -33.10
C SER A 274 26.85 26.50 -31.85
N SER A 275 26.47 25.74 -30.81
CA SER A 275 26.01 26.23 -29.51
C SER A 275 27.01 25.88 -28.40
N PRO A 276 27.04 26.63 -27.28
CA PRO A 276 27.90 26.31 -26.16
C PRO A 276 27.62 24.91 -25.60
N PRO A 277 28.65 24.19 -25.12
CA PRO A 277 28.48 22.94 -24.39
C PRO A 277 27.61 23.12 -23.15
N SER A 278 26.76 22.14 -22.86
CA SER A 278 25.93 22.09 -21.66
C SER A 278 25.74 20.64 -21.22
N ALA A 279 25.18 20.41 -20.03
CA ALA A 279 24.85 19.06 -19.55
C ALA A 279 23.91 18.26 -20.49
N ARG A 280 23.22 18.93 -21.43
CA ARG A 280 22.35 18.29 -22.44
C ARG A 280 23.06 18.02 -23.76
N SER A 281 24.28 18.51 -23.96
CA SER A 281 25.04 18.24 -25.17
C SER A 281 25.27 16.74 -25.33
N SER A 282 25.22 16.27 -26.58
CA SER A 282 25.28 14.84 -26.90
C SER A 282 26.64 14.39 -27.43
N TYR A 283 27.65 15.26 -27.47
CA TYR A 283 29.00 14.98 -27.96
C TYR A 283 30.04 15.48 -26.95
N PRO A 284 31.20 14.82 -26.81
CA PRO A 284 31.59 13.62 -27.54
C PRO A 284 30.74 12.38 -27.20
N ARG A 285 30.80 11.39 -28.09
CA ARG A 285 30.13 10.10 -27.95
C ARG A 285 31.13 8.97 -27.87
N PHE A 286 30.82 7.97 -27.07
CA PHE A 286 31.57 6.73 -27.01
C PHE A 286 30.60 5.55 -26.95
N GLU A 287 30.88 4.49 -27.67
CA GLU A 287 30.07 3.26 -27.72
C GLU A 287 30.98 2.05 -27.52
N SER A 288 30.70 1.22 -26.52
CA SER A 288 31.50 0.03 -26.25
C SER A 288 31.25 -1.07 -27.27
N TYR A 289 32.28 -1.80 -27.67
CA TYR A 289 32.10 -2.96 -28.57
C TYR A 289 31.51 -4.18 -27.88
N ARG A 290 31.79 -4.33 -26.59
CA ARG A 290 31.28 -5.42 -25.76
C ARG A 290 29.93 -5.02 -25.16
N SER A 291 29.01 -5.98 -25.07
CA SER A 291 27.69 -5.85 -24.45
C SER A 291 27.55 -6.62 -23.13
N ASP A 292 28.66 -7.15 -22.59
CA ASP A 292 28.69 -8.10 -21.48
C ASP A 292 29.54 -7.60 -20.28
N PHE A 293 29.67 -6.28 -20.11
CA PHE A 293 30.44 -5.73 -18.97
C PHE A 293 29.73 -5.97 -17.65
N GLU A 294 30.41 -6.61 -16.71
CA GLU A 294 29.96 -6.74 -15.33
C GLU A 294 30.58 -5.62 -14.47
N LEU A 295 29.78 -4.58 -14.20
CA LEU A 295 30.14 -3.45 -13.35
C LEU A 295 29.59 -3.67 -11.95
N ARG A 296 30.46 -4.13 -11.03
CA ARG A 296 30.09 -4.34 -9.64
C ARG A 296 30.05 -3.03 -8.85
N ASN A 297 29.05 -2.90 -7.98
CA ASN A 297 28.91 -1.75 -7.08
C ASN A 297 28.91 -0.39 -7.81
N ILE A 298 28.17 -0.28 -8.92
CA ILE A 298 27.97 1.02 -9.61
C ILE A 298 27.32 2.05 -8.68
N TYR A 299 26.53 1.55 -7.73
CA TYR A 299 26.07 2.18 -6.49
C TYR A 299 26.16 1.14 -5.36
N PRO A 300 26.08 1.54 -4.08
CA PRO A 300 26.05 0.59 -2.97
C PRO A 300 25.00 -0.50 -3.19
N ASP A 301 25.42 -1.76 -3.11
CA ASP A 301 24.57 -2.96 -3.25
C ASP A 301 23.90 -3.13 -4.63
N ILE A 302 24.39 -2.42 -5.66
CA ILE A 302 23.84 -2.49 -7.03
C ILE A 302 24.95 -2.77 -8.04
N SER A 303 24.76 -3.81 -8.85
CA SER A 303 25.65 -4.15 -9.97
C SER A 303 24.91 -4.04 -11.30
N PHE A 304 25.66 -3.82 -12.38
CA PHE A 304 25.13 -3.70 -13.74
C PHE A 304 25.84 -4.69 -14.67
N ILE A 305 25.08 -5.29 -15.59
CA ILE A 305 25.56 -6.20 -16.62
C ILE A 305 25.01 -5.71 -17.96
N GLY A 306 25.88 -5.37 -18.90
CA GLY A 306 25.47 -4.90 -20.23
C GLY A 306 26.56 -4.17 -21.00
N GLY A 307 26.21 -3.66 -22.17
CA GLY A 307 27.01 -2.69 -22.92
C GLY A 307 26.79 -1.27 -22.40
N PHE A 308 27.49 -0.30 -22.98
CA PHE A 308 27.24 1.09 -22.66
C PHE A 308 27.57 2.05 -23.81
N TYR A 309 26.90 3.19 -23.77
CA TYR A 309 27.27 4.35 -24.58
C TYR A 309 27.24 5.63 -23.74
N LEU A 310 28.21 6.50 -23.99
CA LEU A 310 28.34 7.81 -23.35
C LEU A 310 27.96 8.88 -24.37
N ASN A 311 26.97 9.72 -24.05
CA ASN A 311 26.56 10.86 -24.89
C ASN A 311 26.75 12.17 -24.12
N GLY A 312 27.82 12.90 -24.42
CA GLY A 312 28.25 14.04 -23.61
C GLY A 312 28.53 13.56 -22.18
N LEU A 313 27.84 14.10 -21.19
CA LEU A 313 27.97 13.68 -19.78
C LEU A 313 27.03 12.54 -19.35
N ARG A 314 26.16 12.05 -20.26
CA ARG A 314 25.16 11.03 -19.92
C ARG A 314 25.64 9.65 -20.30
N LEU A 315 25.89 8.81 -19.30
CA LEU A 315 26.22 7.40 -19.49
C LEU A 315 24.93 6.58 -19.55
N PHE A 316 24.86 5.70 -20.52
CA PHE A 316 23.75 4.78 -20.69
C PHE A 316 24.27 3.35 -20.70
N GLY A 317 23.70 2.50 -19.85
CA GLY A 317 23.86 1.06 -19.94
C GLY A 317 22.84 0.48 -20.91
N THR A 318 23.28 -0.37 -21.84
CA THR A 318 22.45 -0.92 -22.90
C THR A 318 22.50 -2.44 -22.97
N GLY A 319 21.37 -3.03 -23.35
CA GLY A 319 21.34 -4.38 -23.88
C GLY A 319 21.91 -4.44 -25.31
N ASP A 320 21.98 -5.63 -25.87
CA ASP A 320 22.20 -5.87 -27.31
C ASP A 320 20.87 -6.21 -28.01
N GLU A 321 20.93 -6.73 -29.25
CA GLU A 321 19.73 -7.10 -30.01
C GLU A 321 18.98 -8.28 -29.40
N ASP A 322 19.71 -9.19 -28.72
CA ASP A 322 19.18 -10.45 -28.21
C ASP A 322 18.93 -10.41 -26.69
N HIS A 323 19.62 -9.52 -25.95
CA HIS A 323 19.61 -9.49 -24.50
C HIS A 323 19.44 -8.07 -23.95
N ASP A 324 18.53 -7.91 -22.99
CA ASP A 324 18.42 -6.68 -22.20
C ASP A 324 19.62 -6.50 -21.26
N ALA A 325 19.95 -5.24 -20.96
CA ALA A 325 20.84 -4.95 -19.84
C ALA A 325 20.18 -5.35 -18.52
N VAL A 326 21.01 -5.72 -17.54
CA VAL A 326 20.56 -6.22 -16.24
C VAL A 326 21.15 -5.36 -15.13
N VAL A 327 20.30 -4.96 -14.20
CA VAL A 327 20.71 -4.39 -12.91
C VAL A 327 20.38 -5.42 -11.83
N GLU A 328 21.38 -5.78 -11.05
CA GLU A 328 21.25 -6.71 -9.93
C GLU A 328 21.25 -5.94 -8.61
N LEU A 329 20.26 -6.22 -7.77
CA LEU A 329 20.08 -5.62 -6.46
C LEU A 329 20.49 -6.64 -5.40
N TYR A 330 21.42 -6.25 -4.54
CA TYR A 330 21.94 -7.10 -3.47
C TYR A 330 21.44 -6.62 -2.11
N ARG A 331 21.31 -7.55 -1.16
CA ARG A 331 21.00 -7.28 0.24
C ARG A 331 21.68 -8.31 1.12
N ASN A 332 22.47 -7.88 2.10
CA ASN A 332 23.28 -8.77 2.93
C ASN A 332 24.11 -9.77 2.08
N ASN A 333 24.70 -9.28 0.97
CA ASN A 333 25.45 -10.07 -0.02
C ASN A 333 24.66 -11.19 -0.73
N LYS A 334 23.32 -11.21 -0.64
CA LYS A 334 22.45 -12.11 -1.42
C LYS A 334 21.72 -11.32 -2.50
N LEU A 335 21.53 -11.94 -3.66
CA LEU A 335 20.74 -11.37 -4.76
C LEU A 335 19.27 -11.25 -4.32
N ALA A 336 18.79 -10.01 -4.16
CA ALA A 336 17.44 -9.71 -3.72
C ALA A 336 16.47 -9.50 -4.91
N GLY A 337 16.99 -9.03 -6.04
CA GLY A 337 16.18 -8.84 -7.23
C GLY A 337 16.98 -8.45 -8.47
N ARG A 338 16.31 -8.47 -9.62
CA ARG A 338 16.86 -8.10 -10.93
C ARG A 338 15.90 -7.17 -11.66
N LEU A 339 16.48 -6.17 -12.31
CA LEU A 339 15.80 -5.28 -13.24
C LEU A 339 16.38 -5.51 -14.62
N LYS A 340 15.54 -5.76 -15.62
CA LYS A 340 15.99 -5.90 -17.02
C LYS A 340 15.38 -4.81 -17.88
N SER A 341 16.18 -4.16 -18.70
CA SER A 341 15.71 -3.17 -19.66
C SER A 341 16.72 -3.00 -20.77
N ASN A 342 16.26 -2.62 -21.94
CA ASN A 342 17.11 -2.26 -23.05
C ASN A 342 18.04 -1.07 -22.72
N LEU A 343 17.61 -0.16 -21.82
CA LEU A 343 18.33 1.07 -21.53
C LEU A 343 18.24 1.47 -20.06
N PHE A 344 19.38 1.73 -19.44
CA PHE A 344 19.52 2.37 -18.12
C PHE A 344 20.31 3.67 -18.25
N LEU A 345 19.75 4.80 -17.84
CA LEU A 345 20.50 6.05 -17.67
C LEU A 345 21.23 6.00 -16.33
N LEU A 346 22.56 6.06 -16.38
CA LEU A 346 23.45 6.05 -15.22
C LEU A 346 24.02 7.45 -15.00
N GLN A 347 23.78 8.01 -13.81
CA GLN A 347 24.31 9.30 -13.38
C GLN A 347 24.92 9.15 -11.99
N ASP A 348 25.79 10.07 -11.58
CA ASP A 348 26.58 9.92 -10.35
C ASP A 348 25.80 9.47 -9.11
N ASN A 349 24.57 9.96 -8.96
CA ASN A 349 23.70 9.72 -7.81
C ASN A 349 22.31 9.13 -8.16
N LYS A 350 22.08 8.75 -9.43
CA LYS A 350 20.80 8.14 -9.79
C LYS A 350 20.87 7.23 -11.00
N LEU A 351 19.99 6.23 -10.98
CA LEU A 351 19.74 5.32 -12.09
C LEU A 351 18.27 5.41 -12.50
N GLU A 352 18.02 5.56 -13.79
CA GLU A 352 16.67 5.67 -14.34
C GLU A 352 16.50 4.74 -15.54
N SER A 353 15.34 4.08 -15.64
CA SER A 353 14.97 3.27 -16.80
C SER A 353 13.46 3.30 -17.00
N ARG A 354 13.02 2.96 -18.21
CA ARG A 354 11.61 2.82 -18.58
C ARG A 354 11.37 1.42 -19.13
N LYS A 355 10.14 0.94 -18.98
CA LYS A 355 9.72 -0.40 -19.45
C LYS A 355 10.64 -1.51 -18.95
N SER A 356 11.05 -1.43 -17.69
CA SER A 356 11.94 -2.41 -17.08
C SER A 356 11.13 -3.59 -16.52
N GLN A 357 11.52 -4.80 -16.89
CA GLN A 357 11.09 -6.01 -16.22
C GLN A 357 11.70 -6.04 -14.81
N VAL A 358 10.91 -6.39 -13.81
CA VAL A 358 11.31 -6.41 -12.40
C VAL A 358 11.03 -7.79 -11.83
N VAL A 359 12.00 -8.35 -11.10
CA VAL A 359 11.86 -9.56 -10.29
C VAL A 359 12.47 -9.29 -8.92
N PHE A 360 11.70 -9.51 -7.84
CA PHE A 360 12.24 -9.66 -6.49
C PHE A 360 12.07 -11.11 -6.04
N TYR A 361 13.10 -11.69 -5.44
CA TYR A 361 13.07 -13.09 -5.01
C TYR A 361 12.52 -13.22 -3.58
N LEU A 362 11.52 -14.08 -3.41
CA LEU A 362 10.85 -14.40 -2.15
C LEU A 362 11.01 -15.91 -1.92
N GLU A 363 12.14 -16.34 -1.34
CA GLU A 363 12.54 -17.77 -1.30
C GLU A 363 12.63 -18.39 -2.71
N ASN A 364 11.83 -19.43 -2.99
CA ASN A 364 11.71 -20.08 -4.29
C ASN A 364 10.66 -19.39 -5.19
N ASP A 365 9.98 -18.38 -4.67
CA ASP A 365 8.94 -17.60 -5.31
C ASP A 365 9.44 -16.20 -5.69
N SER A 366 8.59 -15.40 -6.34
CA SER A 366 8.96 -14.04 -6.72
C SER A 366 7.79 -13.08 -6.77
N LEU A 367 8.13 -11.79 -6.61
CA LEU A 367 7.28 -10.67 -7.00
C LEU A 367 7.78 -10.16 -8.36
N TYR A 368 6.97 -10.36 -9.40
CA TYR A 368 7.32 -10.11 -10.80
C TYR A 368 6.47 -8.99 -11.41
N HIS A 369 7.08 -8.13 -12.23
CA HIS A 369 6.35 -7.20 -13.08
C HIS A 369 7.02 -7.05 -14.45
N PRO A 370 6.28 -7.06 -15.57
CA PRO A 370 6.88 -7.10 -16.90
C PRO A 370 7.44 -5.77 -17.42
N GLY A 371 6.92 -4.62 -16.97
CA GLY A 371 7.42 -3.32 -17.43
C GLY A 371 7.03 -2.15 -16.54
N LEU A 372 7.96 -1.66 -15.71
CA LEU A 372 7.82 -0.46 -14.90
C LEU A 372 8.86 0.58 -15.26
N SER A 373 8.59 1.84 -14.94
CA SER A 373 9.64 2.84 -14.85
C SER A 373 10.36 2.69 -13.52
N VAL A 374 11.69 2.69 -13.62
CA VAL A 374 12.62 2.50 -12.51
C VAL A 374 13.29 3.82 -12.24
N LYS A 375 13.31 4.21 -10.97
CA LYS A 375 14.15 5.29 -10.48
C LYS A 375 14.83 4.88 -9.19
N PHE A 376 16.14 4.95 -9.18
CA PHE A 376 16.96 4.70 -8.01
C PHE A 376 17.76 5.95 -7.63
N LEU A 377 17.73 6.32 -6.36
CA LEU A 377 18.48 7.43 -5.78
C LEU A 377 19.57 6.88 -4.85
N ALA A 378 20.84 7.10 -5.19
CA ALA A 378 21.96 6.46 -4.51
C ALA A 378 22.16 6.98 -3.08
N ASP A 379 22.10 8.31 -2.86
CA ASP A 379 22.27 8.95 -1.54
C ASP A 379 21.31 8.41 -0.48
N SER A 380 20.10 8.06 -0.87
CA SER A 380 19.04 7.58 0.04
C SER A 380 18.74 6.09 -0.11
N LYS A 381 19.52 5.37 -0.94
CA LYS A 381 19.29 4.00 -1.38
C LYS A 381 17.81 3.68 -1.68
N LYS A 382 17.13 4.60 -2.36
CA LYS A 382 15.68 4.53 -2.59
C LYS A 382 15.37 4.10 -4.02
N LEU A 383 14.73 2.95 -4.15
CA LEU A 383 14.16 2.42 -5.38
C LEU A 383 12.66 2.77 -5.47
N GLU A 384 12.27 3.36 -6.59
CA GLU A 384 10.89 3.67 -6.95
C GLU A 384 10.57 2.95 -8.26
N LEU A 385 9.52 2.13 -8.24
CA LEU A 385 9.00 1.41 -9.39
C LEU A 385 7.57 1.88 -9.63
N PHE A 386 7.26 2.39 -10.81
CA PHE A 386 5.95 3.00 -11.05
C PHE A 386 5.55 2.93 -12.52
N ASN A 387 4.25 3.03 -12.78
CA ASN A 387 3.72 3.14 -14.12
C ASN A 387 3.79 4.61 -14.59
N ASP A 388 4.49 4.89 -15.70
CA ASP A 388 4.63 6.23 -16.30
C ASP A 388 3.35 6.69 -17.03
N ASN A 389 2.46 5.77 -17.41
CA ASN A 389 1.32 6.07 -18.27
C ASN A 389 0.06 6.38 -17.44
N ALA A 390 -0.09 7.66 -17.09
CA ALA A 390 -1.33 8.16 -16.52
C ALA A 390 -2.51 7.89 -17.48
N GLY A 391 -3.46 7.04 -17.06
CA GLY A 391 -4.71 6.77 -17.79
C GLY A 391 -4.74 5.49 -18.63
N GLN A 392 -3.67 4.68 -18.65
CA GLN A 392 -3.71 3.30 -19.17
C GLN A 392 -3.99 2.31 -18.03
N GLY A 393 -4.45 1.10 -18.35
CA GLY A 393 -4.67 0.06 -17.35
C GLY A 393 -3.38 -0.26 -16.58
N ILE A 394 -3.55 -0.77 -15.36
CA ILE A 394 -2.45 -1.11 -14.47
C ILE A 394 -2.23 -2.61 -14.60
N ILE A 395 -1.10 -3.01 -15.19
CA ILE A 395 -0.64 -4.39 -15.14
C ILE A 395 -0.31 -4.73 -13.68
N PRO A 396 -0.73 -5.88 -13.14
CA PRO A 396 -0.46 -6.22 -11.75
C PRO A 396 1.00 -6.60 -11.54
N PHE A 397 1.47 -6.45 -10.30
CA PHE A 397 2.60 -7.23 -9.81
C PHE A 397 2.11 -8.66 -9.55
N PHE A 398 2.78 -9.63 -10.14
CA PHE A 398 2.48 -11.05 -9.97
C PHE A 398 3.28 -11.58 -8.77
N ASP A 399 2.60 -11.92 -7.68
CA ASP A 399 3.21 -12.44 -6.46
C ASP A 399 2.96 -13.95 -6.37
N SER A 400 3.96 -14.76 -6.71
CA SER A 400 3.82 -16.22 -6.67
C SER A 400 3.89 -16.81 -5.25
N TYR A 401 4.46 -16.07 -4.29
CA TYR A 401 4.56 -16.51 -2.89
C TYR A 401 3.19 -16.43 -2.21
N HIS A 402 2.53 -15.28 -2.34
CA HIS A 402 1.19 -15.07 -1.78
C HIS A 402 0.09 -15.59 -2.70
N GLN A 403 0.38 -15.91 -3.96
CA GLN A 403 -0.59 -16.30 -5.00
C GLN A 403 -1.62 -15.19 -5.28
N LEU A 404 -1.11 -13.97 -5.46
CA LEU A 404 -1.90 -12.75 -5.67
C LEU A 404 -1.42 -11.97 -6.90
N ASP A 405 -2.38 -11.40 -7.62
CA ASP A 405 -2.16 -10.32 -8.58
C ASP A 405 -2.43 -8.97 -7.90
N ILE A 406 -1.38 -8.18 -7.71
CA ILE A 406 -1.39 -6.93 -6.95
C ILE A 406 -1.44 -5.74 -7.92
N TYR A 407 -2.61 -5.12 -8.02
CA TYR A 407 -2.84 -3.92 -8.82
C TYR A 407 -2.49 -2.70 -8.00
N ALA A 408 -1.26 -2.21 -8.11
CA ALA A 408 -0.78 -1.05 -7.38
C ALA A 408 -0.07 -0.06 -8.32
N PRO A 409 -0.26 1.27 -8.15
CA PRO A 409 0.37 2.25 -9.05
C PRO A 409 1.90 2.31 -8.97
N ALA A 410 2.46 2.06 -7.79
CA ALA A 410 3.89 2.06 -7.56
C ALA A 410 4.31 1.22 -6.35
N LEU A 411 5.55 0.73 -6.39
CA LEU A 411 6.27 0.08 -5.31
C LEU A 411 7.47 0.95 -4.91
N PHE A 412 7.64 1.16 -3.61
CA PHE A 412 8.75 1.90 -3.02
C PHE A 412 9.55 1.01 -2.09
N TRP A 413 10.86 0.99 -2.26
CA TRP A 413 11.76 0.24 -1.41
C TRP A 413 13.01 1.05 -1.10
N ASN A 414 13.41 1.06 0.17
CA ASN A 414 14.75 1.47 0.56
C ASN A 414 15.56 0.19 0.80
N LEU A 415 16.71 0.02 0.16
CA LEU A 415 17.43 -1.27 0.19
C LEU A 415 17.87 -1.69 1.61
N ASP A 416 18.07 -0.74 2.52
CA ASP A 416 18.40 -1.03 3.91
C ASP A 416 17.16 -1.44 4.75
N SER A 417 15.96 -1.17 4.24
CA SER A 417 14.68 -1.47 4.91
C SER A 417 14.21 -2.91 4.68
N LEU A 418 13.60 -3.49 5.71
CA LEU A 418 12.85 -4.76 5.65
C LEU A 418 11.46 -4.62 5.01
N LYS A 419 11.07 -3.42 4.57
CA LYS A 419 9.70 -3.13 4.11
C LYS A 419 9.67 -2.58 2.69
N MET A 420 8.91 -3.23 1.81
CA MET A 420 8.49 -2.67 0.51
C MET A 420 7.06 -2.15 0.62
N ASN A 421 6.78 -0.96 0.09
CA ASN A 421 5.49 -0.30 0.25
C ASN A 421 4.81 -0.08 -1.10
N PHE A 422 3.57 -0.55 -1.22
CA PHE A 422 2.70 -0.30 -2.37
C PHE A 422 1.84 0.93 -2.09
N ARG A 423 1.95 1.97 -2.93
CA ARG A 423 1.15 3.20 -2.84
C ARG A 423 1.26 4.05 -4.11
N SER A 424 0.42 5.07 -4.22
CA SER A 424 0.49 6.08 -5.28
C SER A 424 1.76 6.95 -5.18
N LEU A 425 2.18 7.47 -6.33
CA LEU A 425 3.16 8.53 -6.44
C LEU A 425 2.67 9.80 -5.71
N LYS A 426 3.57 10.48 -5.01
CA LYS A 426 3.24 11.74 -4.31
C LYS A 426 2.81 12.80 -5.33
N GLY A 427 1.71 13.51 -5.04
CA GLY A 427 1.22 14.63 -5.86
C GLY A 427 0.33 14.25 -7.06
N VAL A 428 0.19 12.95 -7.39
CA VAL A 428 -0.67 12.49 -8.50
C VAL A 428 -2.14 12.41 -8.09
N SER A 429 -2.42 11.92 -6.88
CA SER A 429 -3.78 11.79 -6.34
C SER A 429 -3.79 12.01 -4.84
N LYS A 430 -4.93 12.47 -4.29
CA LYS A 430 -5.16 12.57 -2.84
C LYS A 430 -5.37 11.19 -2.20
N LYS A 431 -5.88 10.22 -2.96
CA LYS A 431 -6.14 8.83 -2.53
C LYS A 431 -5.23 7.84 -3.28
N SER A 432 -4.80 6.82 -2.58
CA SER A 432 -4.06 5.67 -3.10
C SER A 432 -5.02 4.49 -3.22
N VAL A 433 -5.18 3.95 -4.43
CA VAL A 433 -6.08 2.84 -4.71
C VAL A 433 -5.24 1.64 -5.15
N ALA A 434 -5.48 0.49 -4.53
CA ALA A 434 -4.88 -0.78 -4.93
C ALA A 434 -5.86 -1.94 -4.73
N SER A 435 -5.76 -2.97 -5.57
CA SER A 435 -6.55 -4.20 -5.49
C SER A 435 -5.62 -5.40 -5.39
N PHE A 436 -5.99 -6.36 -4.54
CA PHE A 436 -5.25 -7.61 -4.32
C PHE A 436 -6.17 -8.76 -4.67
N VAL A 437 -5.86 -9.47 -5.77
CA VAL A 437 -6.76 -10.45 -6.37
C VAL A 437 -6.11 -11.82 -6.33
N SER A 438 -6.82 -12.86 -5.87
CA SER A 438 -6.33 -14.24 -5.95
C SER A 438 -5.95 -14.62 -7.39
N SER A 439 -4.87 -15.40 -7.55
CA SER A 439 -4.51 -15.98 -8.85
C SER A 439 -5.57 -16.94 -9.40
N ASN A 440 -6.45 -17.49 -8.55
CA ASN A 440 -7.58 -18.37 -8.90
C ASN A 440 -8.94 -17.65 -8.90
N TYR A 441 -8.96 -16.32 -8.84
CA TYR A 441 -10.18 -15.52 -8.87
C TYR A 441 -10.95 -15.71 -10.19
N PHE A 442 -12.25 -15.93 -10.10
CA PHE A 442 -13.14 -15.94 -11.26
C PHE A 442 -14.48 -15.25 -10.97
N SER A 443 -15.04 -14.57 -11.97
CA SER A 443 -16.42 -14.12 -11.95
C SER A 443 -17.03 -14.09 -13.36
N ASP A 444 -18.30 -14.50 -13.48
CA ASP A 444 -19.03 -14.40 -14.74
C ASP A 444 -19.11 -12.96 -15.27
N ARG A 445 -19.25 -12.00 -14.36
CA ARG A 445 -19.27 -10.57 -14.71
C ARG A 445 -18.01 -10.17 -15.47
N GLU A 446 -16.84 -10.55 -14.98
CA GLU A 446 -15.58 -10.25 -15.65
C GLU A 446 -15.46 -10.97 -17.00
N PHE A 447 -15.88 -12.23 -17.06
CA PHE A 447 -15.89 -12.99 -18.32
C PHE A 447 -16.72 -12.29 -19.39
N TYR A 448 -17.94 -11.87 -19.08
CA TYR A 448 -18.80 -11.17 -20.04
C TYR A 448 -18.33 -9.72 -20.33
N GLN A 449 -17.66 -9.06 -19.38
CA GLN A 449 -17.01 -7.77 -19.64
C GLN A 449 -15.89 -7.89 -20.68
N ILE A 450 -15.12 -8.98 -20.67
CA ILE A 450 -14.07 -9.25 -21.67
C ILE A 450 -14.68 -9.54 -23.05
N GLN A 451 -15.86 -10.20 -23.10
CA GLN A 451 -16.58 -10.43 -24.34
C GLN A 451 -17.09 -9.13 -24.97
N GLY A 452 -17.62 -8.20 -24.16
CA GLY A 452 -18.14 -6.93 -24.65
C GLY A 452 -19.25 -7.13 -25.68
N ILE A 453 -19.03 -6.63 -26.90
CA ILE A 453 -19.97 -6.73 -28.03
C ILE A 453 -19.62 -7.86 -29.01
N ASP A 454 -18.51 -8.57 -28.80
CA ASP A 454 -18.12 -9.68 -29.68
C ASP A 454 -19.09 -10.86 -29.49
N GLU A 455 -19.42 -11.56 -30.59
CA GLU A 455 -20.30 -12.75 -30.55
C GLU A 455 -19.70 -13.89 -29.72
N ILE A 456 -18.38 -14.05 -29.79
CA ILE A 456 -17.61 -15.07 -29.08
C ILE A 456 -16.59 -14.36 -28.21
N ASN A 457 -16.48 -14.78 -26.94
CA ASN A 457 -15.47 -14.24 -26.05
C ASN A 457 -14.06 -14.41 -26.65
N PRO A 458 -13.25 -13.34 -26.77
CA PRO A 458 -11.94 -13.39 -27.41
C PRO A 458 -10.98 -14.38 -26.75
N MET A 459 -11.15 -14.66 -25.45
CA MET A 459 -10.36 -15.67 -24.73
C MET A 459 -10.52 -17.07 -25.35
N TYR A 460 -11.71 -17.44 -25.82
CA TYR A 460 -11.90 -18.73 -26.51
C TYR A 460 -11.21 -18.77 -27.87
N VAL A 461 -11.22 -17.66 -28.61
CA VAL A 461 -10.53 -17.56 -29.90
C VAL A 461 -9.02 -17.71 -29.71
N ILE A 462 -8.46 -17.02 -28.71
CA ILE A 462 -7.04 -17.13 -28.33
C ILE A 462 -6.70 -18.56 -27.90
N ARG A 463 -7.53 -19.20 -27.07
CA ARG A 463 -7.31 -20.61 -26.67
C ARG A 463 -7.27 -21.54 -27.89
N ASN A 464 -8.17 -21.36 -28.86
CA ASN A 464 -8.21 -22.17 -30.07
C ASN A 464 -6.99 -21.94 -30.97
N TYR A 465 -6.54 -20.68 -31.08
CA TYR A 465 -5.28 -20.34 -31.75
C TYR A 465 -4.11 -21.10 -31.10
N LEU A 466 -3.91 -20.94 -29.79
CA LEU A 466 -2.80 -21.57 -29.05
C LEU A 466 -2.82 -23.10 -29.17
N LYS A 467 -4.01 -23.71 -29.09
CA LYS A 467 -4.18 -25.15 -29.26
C LYS A 467 -3.84 -25.63 -30.68
N SER A 468 -4.18 -24.85 -31.70
CA SER A 468 -3.90 -25.21 -33.10
C SER A 468 -2.42 -25.20 -33.42
N TYR A 469 -1.64 -24.32 -32.77
CA TYR A 469 -0.19 -24.19 -32.97
C TYR A 469 0.65 -24.91 -31.90
N ASN A 470 0.02 -25.48 -30.87
CA ASN A 470 0.68 -26.10 -29.72
C ASN A 470 1.73 -25.19 -29.07
N ASP A 471 1.36 -23.93 -28.83
CA ASP A 471 2.24 -22.89 -28.29
C ASP A 471 1.57 -22.18 -27.09
N ARG A 472 2.37 -21.52 -26.25
CA ARG A 472 1.94 -20.58 -25.20
C ARG A 472 2.23 -19.12 -25.55
N VAL A 473 2.91 -18.88 -26.68
CA VAL A 473 3.24 -17.56 -27.20
C VAL A 473 2.28 -17.18 -28.32
N ILE A 474 1.81 -15.94 -28.27
CA ILE A 474 0.98 -15.31 -29.29
C ILE A 474 1.86 -14.35 -30.09
N GLN A 475 1.95 -14.54 -31.40
CA GLN A 475 2.47 -13.53 -32.31
C GLN A 475 1.32 -12.65 -32.80
N LEU A 476 1.44 -11.33 -32.70
CA LEU A 476 0.36 -10.37 -32.97
C LEU A 476 -0.27 -10.58 -34.35
N ASP A 477 0.56 -10.58 -35.41
CA ASP A 477 0.08 -10.65 -36.79
C ASP A 477 -0.57 -12.01 -37.10
N ALA A 478 -0.04 -13.09 -36.51
CA ALA A 478 -0.60 -14.43 -36.68
C ALA A 478 -1.98 -14.55 -36.00
N LEU A 479 -2.12 -13.98 -34.80
CA LEU A 479 -3.42 -13.94 -34.12
C LEU A 479 -4.39 -12.99 -34.85
N ALA A 480 -3.93 -11.84 -35.35
CA ALA A 480 -4.74 -10.92 -36.13
C ALA A 480 -5.32 -11.58 -37.39
N ALA A 481 -4.48 -12.30 -38.14
CA ALA A 481 -4.91 -13.11 -39.28
C ALA A 481 -5.91 -14.19 -38.88
N TYR A 482 -5.67 -14.90 -37.77
CA TYR A 482 -6.56 -15.94 -37.26
C TYR A 482 -7.93 -15.38 -36.83
N MET A 483 -7.95 -14.21 -36.18
CA MET A 483 -9.15 -13.52 -35.73
C MET A 483 -9.87 -12.77 -36.87
N LYS A 484 -9.23 -12.60 -38.03
CA LYS A 484 -9.68 -11.71 -39.12
C LYS A 484 -9.95 -10.28 -38.64
N LYS A 485 -9.12 -9.79 -37.71
CA LYS A 485 -9.14 -8.43 -37.15
C LYS A 485 -7.85 -7.69 -37.53
N SER A 486 -7.84 -6.35 -37.47
CA SER A 486 -6.59 -5.61 -37.72
C SER A 486 -5.57 -5.86 -36.60
N PRO A 487 -4.25 -5.79 -36.88
CA PRO A 487 -3.22 -5.88 -35.84
C PRO A 487 -3.43 -4.87 -34.71
N ASP A 488 -3.91 -3.66 -35.01
CA ASP A 488 -4.20 -2.64 -33.99
C ASP A 488 -5.33 -3.07 -33.03
N GLN A 489 -6.40 -3.66 -33.56
CA GLN A 489 -7.51 -4.18 -32.74
C GLN A 489 -7.06 -5.33 -31.84
N VAL A 490 -6.25 -6.25 -32.38
CA VAL A 490 -5.71 -7.37 -31.58
C VAL A 490 -4.69 -6.87 -30.56
N SER A 491 -3.87 -5.88 -30.90
CA SER A 491 -2.94 -5.27 -29.94
C SER A 491 -3.69 -4.61 -28.79
N ALA A 492 -4.79 -3.90 -29.05
CA ALA A 492 -5.64 -3.32 -28.01
C ALA A 492 -6.26 -4.40 -27.10
N LEU A 493 -6.71 -5.52 -27.68
CA LEU A 493 -7.20 -6.67 -26.92
C LEU A 493 -6.10 -7.28 -26.03
N LEU A 494 -4.89 -7.52 -26.57
CA LEU A 494 -3.78 -8.08 -25.82
C LEU A 494 -3.35 -7.15 -24.67
N ILE A 495 -3.35 -5.83 -24.89
CA ILE A 495 -3.12 -4.85 -23.82
C ILE A 495 -4.19 -4.98 -22.73
N ASN A 496 -5.48 -5.02 -23.09
CA ASN A 496 -6.56 -5.17 -22.12
C ASN A 496 -6.45 -6.47 -21.29
N LEU A 497 -6.08 -7.58 -21.93
CA LEU A 497 -5.86 -8.85 -21.24
C LEU A 497 -4.60 -8.82 -20.35
N SER A 498 -3.56 -8.07 -20.76
CA SER A 498 -2.38 -7.82 -19.94
C SER A 498 -2.69 -6.99 -18.71
N ASP A 499 -3.55 -5.97 -18.85
CA ASP A 499 -4.04 -5.12 -17.76
C ASP A 499 -4.93 -5.89 -16.77
N LYS A 500 -5.39 -7.09 -17.15
CA LYS A 500 -6.15 -8.02 -16.29
C LYS A 500 -5.32 -9.20 -15.78
N GLY A 501 -4.01 -9.22 -16.07
CA GLY A 501 -3.08 -10.26 -15.60
C GLY A 501 -3.15 -11.59 -16.34
N PHE A 502 -3.90 -11.72 -17.44
CA PHE A 502 -4.04 -12.99 -18.17
C PHE A 502 -2.83 -13.34 -19.04
N LEU A 503 -2.09 -12.33 -19.48
CA LEU A 503 -0.91 -12.51 -20.32
C LEU A 503 0.08 -11.36 -20.09
N VAL A 504 1.30 -11.52 -20.60
CA VAL A 504 2.31 -10.47 -20.65
C VAL A 504 2.54 -10.11 -22.10
N TYR A 505 2.16 -8.89 -22.51
CA TYR A 505 2.31 -8.43 -23.89
C TYR A 505 3.52 -7.49 -24.06
N ASN A 506 4.45 -7.87 -24.94
CA ASN A 506 5.56 -7.04 -25.38
C ASN A 506 5.23 -6.40 -26.72
N SER A 507 4.91 -5.10 -26.70
CA SER A 507 4.54 -4.34 -27.90
C SER A 507 5.69 -4.15 -28.90
N ARG A 508 6.95 -4.29 -28.47
CA ARG A 508 8.13 -4.14 -29.34
C ARG A 508 8.34 -5.41 -30.17
N GLU A 509 8.29 -6.56 -29.51
CA GLU A 509 8.42 -7.87 -30.15
C GLU A 509 7.13 -8.33 -30.82
N GLN A 510 6.01 -7.63 -30.55
CA GLN A 510 4.67 -8.01 -30.97
C GLN A 510 4.31 -9.45 -30.54
N LYS A 511 4.75 -9.81 -29.31
CA LYS A 511 4.57 -11.12 -28.70
C LYS A 511 3.84 -11.02 -27.38
N ALA A 512 2.92 -11.95 -27.12
CA ALA A 512 2.26 -12.10 -25.83
C ALA A 512 2.52 -13.50 -25.25
N ILE A 513 2.90 -13.57 -23.99
CA ILE A 513 3.09 -14.83 -23.26
C ILE A 513 1.89 -15.02 -22.34
N VAL A 514 1.13 -16.10 -22.57
CA VAL A 514 -0.08 -16.39 -21.78
C VAL A 514 0.29 -16.99 -20.42
N LYS A 515 -0.40 -16.55 -19.37
CA LYS A 515 -0.18 -16.97 -17.98
C LYS A 515 -1.16 -18.09 -17.60
N ASP A 516 -0.85 -18.86 -16.56
CA ASP A 516 -1.69 -19.99 -16.13
C ASP A 516 -3.11 -19.52 -15.72
N ARG A 517 -3.23 -18.33 -15.10
CA ARG A 517 -4.51 -17.66 -14.81
C ARG A 517 -5.48 -17.61 -15.99
N PHE A 518 -4.98 -17.42 -17.22
CA PHE A 518 -5.84 -17.42 -18.42
C PHE A 518 -6.56 -18.76 -18.60
N TYR A 519 -5.84 -19.87 -18.40
CA TYR A 519 -6.39 -21.21 -18.55
C TYR A 519 -7.30 -21.56 -17.37
N ASP A 520 -6.91 -21.22 -16.14
CA ASP A 520 -7.70 -21.43 -14.94
C ASP A 520 -9.04 -20.68 -15.03
N PHE A 521 -9.02 -19.43 -15.50
CA PHE A 521 -10.23 -18.63 -15.71
C PHE A 521 -11.20 -19.24 -16.73
N LEU A 522 -10.67 -19.81 -17.83
CA LEU A 522 -11.49 -20.51 -18.82
C LEU A 522 -11.99 -21.86 -18.31
N ALA A 523 -11.20 -22.59 -17.52
CA ALA A 523 -11.61 -23.84 -16.90
C ALA A 523 -12.71 -23.61 -15.85
N ALA A 524 -12.60 -22.54 -15.05
CA ALA A 524 -13.62 -22.09 -14.12
C ALA A 524 -14.93 -21.76 -14.85
N LYS A 525 -14.89 -21.00 -15.96
CA LYS A 525 -16.08 -20.72 -16.78
C LYS A 525 -16.74 -21.98 -17.34
N ALA A 526 -15.94 -22.99 -17.68
CA ALA A 526 -16.43 -24.27 -18.16
C ALA A 526 -16.92 -25.21 -17.04
N GLY A 527 -16.82 -24.82 -15.76
CA GLY A 527 -17.15 -25.66 -14.61
C GLY A 527 -16.17 -26.83 -14.41
N GLN A 528 -14.97 -26.75 -15.00
CA GLN A 528 -13.96 -27.82 -14.98
C GLN A 528 -12.91 -27.64 -13.88
N ALA A 529 -12.78 -26.43 -13.32
CA ALA A 529 -11.85 -26.12 -12.23
C ALA A 529 -12.60 -25.40 -11.11
N ASP A 530 -12.14 -25.64 -9.88
CA ASP A 530 -12.58 -24.87 -8.72
C ASP A 530 -11.94 -23.47 -8.75
N TYR A 531 -12.62 -22.48 -8.18
CA TYR A 531 -12.21 -21.09 -8.20
C TYR A 531 -12.68 -20.36 -6.95
N ASP A 532 -12.09 -19.22 -6.67
CA ASP A 532 -12.49 -18.35 -5.56
C ASP A 532 -12.98 -16.98 -6.05
N VAL A 533 -13.48 -16.19 -5.09
CA VAL A 533 -13.93 -14.81 -5.29
C VAL A 533 -13.08 -13.82 -4.49
N ILE A 534 -11.90 -14.25 -4.02
CA ILE A 534 -11.09 -13.47 -3.09
C ILE A 534 -10.47 -12.27 -3.81
N ARG A 535 -10.96 -11.09 -3.44
CA ARG A 535 -10.47 -9.80 -3.90
C ARG A 535 -10.60 -8.78 -2.78
N LEU A 536 -9.49 -8.11 -2.48
CA LEU A 536 -9.45 -7.04 -1.48
C LEU A 536 -9.21 -5.70 -2.16
N GLU A 537 -10.05 -4.72 -1.83
CA GLU A 537 -9.94 -3.34 -2.28
C GLU A 537 -9.38 -2.47 -1.15
N SER A 538 -8.28 -1.76 -1.44
CA SER A 538 -7.63 -0.85 -0.50
C SER A 538 -7.71 0.58 -1.01
N ILE A 539 -8.30 1.47 -0.21
CA ILE A 539 -8.41 2.91 -0.51
C ILE A 539 -7.82 3.71 0.65
N SER A 540 -6.53 3.99 0.55
CA SER A 540 -5.75 4.69 1.59
C SER A 540 -5.56 6.17 1.25
N PRO A 541 -5.33 7.04 2.25
CA PRO A 541 -4.75 8.36 2.01
C PRO A 541 -3.40 8.25 1.27
N SER A 542 -3.11 9.15 0.33
CA SER A 542 -1.89 9.08 -0.53
C SER A 542 -0.54 9.06 0.21
N ASN A 543 -0.50 9.48 1.47
CA ASN A 543 0.68 9.44 2.33
C ASN A 543 0.87 8.12 3.10
N ARG A 544 -0.11 7.22 3.06
CA ARG A 544 -0.07 5.89 3.68
C ARG A 544 0.04 4.79 2.62
N PRO A 545 0.69 3.65 2.93
CA PRO A 545 0.72 2.51 2.04
C PRO A 545 -0.64 1.81 1.96
N ASN A 546 -1.02 1.34 0.77
CA ASN A 546 -2.12 0.38 0.61
C ASN A 546 -1.70 -1.00 1.14
N ALA A 547 -0.44 -1.38 0.91
CA ALA A 547 0.13 -2.58 1.48
C ALA A 547 1.63 -2.45 1.75
N THR A 548 2.12 -3.27 2.67
CA THR A 548 3.53 -3.38 3.04
C THR A 548 3.96 -4.84 3.05
N LEU A 549 4.93 -5.19 2.22
CA LEU A 549 5.59 -6.49 2.24
C LEU A 549 6.78 -6.45 3.19
N ASN A 550 6.78 -7.32 4.19
CA ASN A 550 7.92 -7.55 5.08
C ASN A 550 8.88 -8.58 4.47
N LEU A 551 10.10 -8.20 4.15
CA LEU A 551 11.10 -9.05 3.49
C LEU A 551 11.76 -10.09 4.41
N GLN A 552 11.43 -10.10 5.71
CA GLN A 552 11.90 -11.11 6.66
C GLN A 552 10.84 -12.17 6.93
N SER A 553 9.62 -11.75 7.28
CA SER A 553 8.52 -12.70 7.52
C SER A 553 7.78 -13.09 6.25
N LEU A 554 8.03 -12.39 5.13
CA LEU A 554 7.27 -12.51 3.89
C LEU A 554 5.76 -12.34 4.09
N GLN A 555 5.38 -11.55 5.09
CA GLN A 555 3.99 -11.18 5.34
C GLN A 555 3.65 -9.92 4.54
N LEU A 556 2.53 -9.96 3.82
CA LEU A 556 1.98 -8.81 3.10
C LEU A 556 0.80 -8.24 3.88
N ASP A 557 1.04 -7.14 4.59
CA ASP A 557 0.01 -6.40 5.31
C ASP A 557 -0.73 -5.49 4.34
N VAL A 558 -2.05 -5.67 4.18
CA VAL A 558 -2.94 -4.83 3.38
C VAL A 558 -3.81 -3.99 4.31
N PHE A 559 -3.87 -2.68 4.06
CA PHE A 559 -4.52 -1.69 4.91
C PHE A 559 -5.76 -1.08 4.24
N ASP A 560 -6.62 -0.46 5.04
CA ASP A 560 -7.85 0.20 4.61
C ASP A 560 -8.81 -0.73 3.83
N VAL A 561 -8.85 -2.01 4.23
CA VAL A 561 -9.76 -3.04 3.71
C VAL A 561 -11.07 -3.02 4.51
N PRO A 562 -12.20 -2.57 3.93
CA PRO A 562 -13.46 -2.48 4.67
C PRO A 562 -14.12 -3.84 4.93
N GLU A 563 -14.00 -4.75 3.96
CA GLU A 563 -14.62 -6.07 3.99
C GLU A 563 -13.84 -7.03 3.09
N VAL A 564 -13.96 -8.33 3.37
CA VAL A 564 -13.41 -9.42 2.56
C VAL A 564 -14.50 -10.43 2.26
N PHE A 565 -14.72 -10.66 0.97
CA PHE A 565 -15.61 -11.70 0.46
C PHE A 565 -14.82 -13.00 0.34
N VAL A 566 -15.05 -13.94 1.25
CA VAL A 566 -14.36 -15.24 1.22
C VAL A 566 -15.14 -16.26 0.39
N SER A 567 -16.47 -16.26 0.52
CA SER A 567 -17.37 -17.07 -0.28
C SER A 567 -18.71 -16.39 -0.47
N ASP A 568 -19.06 -16.11 -1.73
CA ASP A 568 -20.37 -15.57 -2.09
C ASP A 568 -21.47 -16.65 -2.05
N SER A 569 -21.11 -17.90 -2.40
CA SER A 569 -22.04 -19.04 -2.39
C SER A 569 -22.46 -19.41 -0.97
N GLN A 570 -21.51 -19.38 -0.03
CA GLN A 570 -21.75 -19.71 1.39
C GLN A 570 -22.05 -18.47 2.25
N LYS A 571 -22.00 -17.27 1.66
CA LYS A 571 -22.27 -15.98 2.32
C LYS A 571 -21.42 -15.77 3.57
N VAL A 572 -20.11 -15.99 3.44
CA VAL A 572 -19.13 -15.78 4.52
C VAL A 572 -18.31 -14.53 4.22
N TYR A 573 -18.45 -13.55 5.11
CA TYR A 573 -17.82 -12.23 4.97
C TYR A 573 -17.02 -11.89 6.21
N ILE A 574 -15.89 -11.21 6.02
CA ILE A 574 -15.01 -10.76 7.11
C ILE A 574 -14.98 -9.23 7.11
N TYR A 575 -15.15 -8.64 8.29
CA TYR A 575 -15.05 -7.20 8.55
C TYR A 575 -13.91 -6.92 9.55
N PRO A 576 -12.70 -6.61 9.08
CA PRO A 576 -11.55 -6.41 9.95
C PRO A 576 -11.68 -5.12 10.78
N TYR A 577 -11.37 -5.16 12.09
CA TYR A 577 -11.53 -4.00 12.99
C TYR A 577 -10.63 -2.82 12.61
N ASP A 578 -9.33 -3.07 12.41
CA ASP A 578 -8.35 -2.06 11.99
C ASP A 578 -8.30 -1.88 10.46
N LYS A 579 -9.28 -2.44 9.74
CA LYS A 579 -9.28 -2.52 8.27
C LYS A 579 -7.97 -3.10 7.73
N LYS A 580 -7.38 -4.04 8.46
CA LYS A 580 -6.09 -4.67 8.15
C LYS A 580 -6.28 -6.17 7.95
N VAL A 581 -5.72 -6.68 6.86
CA VAL A 581 -5.58 -8.11 6.58
C VAL A 581 -4.12 -8.39 6.31
N SER A 582 -3.60 -9.51 6.81
CA SER A 582 -2.18 -9.83 6.64
C SER A 582 -2.01 -11.17 5.94
N PHE A 583 -1.67 -11.13 4.65
CA PHE A 583 -1.43 -12.32 3.86
C PHE A 583 -0.10 -12.99 4.25
N ARG A 584 -0.13 -14.31 4.18
CA ARG A 584 0.98 -15.25 4.29
C ARG A 584 1.03 -16.05 2.98
N LYS A 585 1.89 -17.06 2.94
CA LYS A 585 2.05 -17.94 1.78
C LYS A 585 0.70 -18.53 1.35
N ASN A 586 0.49 -18.66 0.04
CA ASN A 586 -0.68 -19.33 -0.56
C ASN A 586 -2.06 -18.76 -0.12
N ARG A 587 -2.22 -17.44 -0.12
CA ARG A 587 -3.47 -16.73 0.24
C ARG A 587 -3.97 -16.94 1.68
N ASP A 588 -3.27 -17.69 2.52
CA ASP A 588 -3.58 -17.71 3.94
C ASP A 588 -3.47 -16.28 4.49
N PHE A 589 -4.40 -15.87 5.35
CA PHE A 589 -4.30 -14.55 5.95
C PHE A 589 -4.81 -14.51 7.38
N THR A 590 -4.22 -13.61 8.16
CA THR A 590 -4.65 -13.34 9.53
C THR A 590 -5.38 -12.01 9.63
N PHE A 591 -6.36 -11.95 10.51
CA PHE A 591 -7.17 -10.75 10.76
C PHE A 591 -7.75 -10.78 12.17
N ASP A 592 -8.11 -9.59 12.65
CA ASP A 592 -8.96 -9.39 13.82
C ASP A 592 -10.22 -8.68 13.36
N GLY A 593 -11.39 -9.18 13.75
CA GLY A 593 -12.63 -8.62 13.23
C GLY A 593 -13.86 -9.48 13.42
N LYS A 594 -14.95 -8.99 12.81
CA LYS A 594 -16.23 -9.69 12.76
C LYS A 594 -16.26 -10.63 11.56
N VAL A 595 -16.54 -11.92 11.79
CA VAL A 595 -16.90 -12.87 10.74
C VAL A 595 -18.41 -13.01 10.72
N ASN A 596 -19.02 -12.72 9.58
CA ASN A 596 -20.45 -12.93 9.35
C ASN A 596 -20.64 -14.23 8.56
N MET A 597 -21.50 -15.11 9.07
CA MET A 597 -21.89 -16.37 8.44
C MET A 597 -23.41 -16.51 8.52
N GLY A 598 -24.11 -16.11 7.46
CA GLY A 598 -25.57 -16.11 7.43
C GLY A 598 -26.16 -15.20 8.53
N LEU A 599 -26.89 -15.80 9.47
CA LEU A 599 -27.52 -15.09 10.60
C LEU A 599 -26.61 -14.93 11.83
N PHE A 600 -25.40 -15.48 11.79
CA PHE A 600 -24.44 -15.47 12.88
C PHE A 600 -23.34 -14.44 12.65
N ASP A 601 -23.00 -13.69 13.70
CA ASP A 601 -21.89 -12.77 13.77
C ASP A 601 -20.92 -13.24 14.87
N PHE A 602 -19.68 -13.52 14.48
CA PHE A 602 -18.58 -13.91 15.38
C PHE A 602 -17.63 -12.73 15.51
N TYR A 603 -17.44 -12.22 16.73
CA TYR A 603 -16.50 -11.14 17.03
C TYR A 603 -15.21 -11.79 17.55
N SER A 604 -14.18 -11.82 16.71
CA SER A 604 -13.00 -12.66 16.94
C SER A 604 -11.67 -11.91 16.87
N ARG A 605 -10.67 -12.43 17.58
CA ARG A 605 -9.27 -12.01 17.54
C ARG A 605 -8.36 -13.20 17.25
N ASN A 606 -7.18 -12.89 16.72
CA ASN A 606 -6.16 -13.85 16.31
C ASN A 606 -6.72 -14.91 15.33
N SER A 607 -7.55 -14.47 14.40
CA SER A 607 -8.21 -15.33 13.43
C SER A 607 -7.33 -15.59 12.21
N ILE A 608 -7.43 -16.79 11.66
CA ILE A 608 -6.64 -17.25 10.53
C ILE A 608 -7.57 -17.87 9.50
N PHE A 609 -7.60 -17.31 8.30
CA PHE A 609 -8.16 -17.98 7.13
C PHE A 609 -7.09 -18.87 6.50
N VAL A 610 -7.44 -20.14 6.28
CA VAL A 610 -6.57 -21.16 5.68
C VAL A 610 -7.17 -21.56 4.32
N TYR A 611 -6.50 -21.18 3.23
CA TYR A 611 -7.05 -21.28 1.88
C TYR A 611 -7.22 -22.73 1.42
N ASP A 612 -6.21 -23.58 1.65
CA ASP A 612 -6.24 -24.98 1.19
C ASP A 612 -7.35 -25.78 1.87
N SER A 613 -7.53 -25.60 3.19
CA SER A 613 -8.60 -26.24 3.96
C SER A 613 -9.95 -25.52 3.86
N PHE A 614 -9.98 -24.34 3.23
CA PHE A 614 -11.13 -23.47 3.07
C PHE A 614 -11.93 -23.25 4.38
N MET A 615 -11.21 -22.82 5.42
CA MET A 615 -11.74 -22.63 6.76
C MET A 615 -11.20 -21.36 7.42
N ILE A 616 -11.91 -20.88 8.44
CA ILE A 616 -11.49 -19.78 9.32
C ILE A 616 -11.35 -20.35 10.72
N LYS A 617 -10.11 -20.38 11.23
CA LYS A 617 -9.82 -20.72 12.62
C LYS A 617 -9.87 -19.45 13.46
N MET A 618 -10.76 -19.41 14.44
CA MET A 618 -10.92 -18.30 15.38
C MET A 618 -10.46 -18.78 16.75
N ASN A 619 -9.26 -18.34 17.16
CA ASN A 619 -8.65 -18.80 18.41
C ASN A 619 -9.28 -18.13 19.64
N ASP A 620 -9.83 -16.92 19.47
CA ASP A 620 -10.49 -16.13 20.52
C ASP A 620 -11.75 -15.50 19.93
N ILE A 621 -12.94 -15.91 20.39
CA ILE A 621 -14.24 -15.35 20.01
C ILE A 621 -14.83 -14.72 21.26
N ASP A 622 -14.80 -13.39 21.31
CA ASP A 622 -15.38 -12.61 22.40
C ASP A 622 -16.90 -12.81 22.47
N THR A 623 -17.54 -12.87 21.31
CA THR A 623 -19.00 -12.84 21.21
C THR A 623 -19.48 -13.58 19.97
N LEU A 624 -20.44 -14.48 20.17
CA LEU A 624 -21.29 -15.05 19.15
C LEU A 624 -22.70 -14.48 19.33
N ALA A 625 -23.11 -13.66 18.37
CA ALA A 625 -24.46 -13.12 18.28
C ALA A 625 -25.17 -13.72 17.06
N PHE A 626 -26.48 -13.90 17.13
CA PHE A 626 -27.24 -14.41 16.02
C PHE A 626 -28.64 -13.84 15.92
N HIS A 627 -29.26 -14.03 14.76
CA HIS A 627 -30.59 -13.54 14.45
C HIS A 627 -31.56 -14.68 14.17
N VAL A 628 -32.85 -14.41 14.35
CA VAL A 628 -33.95 -15.33 14.09
C VAL A 628 -35.02 -14.70 13.23
N TYR A 629 -35.72 -15.53 12.46
CA TYR A 629 -36.87 -15.10 11.69
C TYR A 629 -38.09 -14.98 12.62
N ALA A 630 -38.68 -13.78 12.69
CA ALA A 630 -39.97 -13.54 13.30
C ALA A 630 -41.06 -13.96 12.32
N THR A 631 -42.10 -14.63 12.81
CA THR A 631 -43.25 -15.04 11.99
C THR A 631 -44.50 -14.26 12.38
N ASP A 632 -45.30 -13.88 11.39
CA ASP A 632 -46.63 -13.32 11.59
C ASP A 632 -47.63 -14.36 12.14
N SER A 633 -48.87 -13.95 12.41
CA SER A 633 -49.94 -14.83 12.90
C SER A 633 -50.35 -15.93 11.90
N LEU A 634 -49.90 -15.84 10.65
CA LEU A 634 -50.11 -16.84 9.59
C LEU A 634 -48.87 -17.73 9.38
N GLY A 635 -47.84 -17.59 10.23
CA GLY A 635 -46.59 -18.35 10.16
C GLY A 635 -45.64 -17.90 9.04
N ARG A 636 -45.87 -16.73 8.41
CA ARG A 636 -45.00 -16.18 7.36
C ARG A 636 -43.89 -15.34 7.98
N ILE A 637 -42.70 -15.40 7.39
CA ILE A 637 -41.57 -14.57 7.86
C ILE A 637 -41.90 -13.09 7.67
N ASP A 638 -41.92 -12.35 8.77
CA ASP A 638 -42.21 -10.92 8.83
C ASP A 638 -40.90 -10.11 8.89
N SER A 639 -39.98 -10.49 9.79
CA SER A 639 -38.75 -9.74 10.04
C SER A 639 -37.60 -10.62 10.56
N ILE A 640 -36.38 -10.07 10.59
CA ILE A 640 -35.20 -10.71 11.20
C ILE A 640 -34.93 -9.97 12.52
N ILE A 641 -34.93 -10.69 13.63
CA ILE A 641 -34.78 -10.15 14.98
C ILE A 641 -33.51 -10.70 15.61
N ARG A 642 -32.72 -9.83 16.23
CA ARG A 642 -31.51 -10.23 16.97
C ARG A 642 -31.89 -10.88 18.30
N VAL A 643 -31.31 -12.05 18.59
CA VAL A 643 -31.41 -12.66 19.92
C VAL A 643 -30.66 -11.78 20.91
N LYS A 644 -31.31 -11.42 22.02
CA LYS A 644 -30.79 -10.39 22.94
C LYS A 644 -29.58 -10.86 23.74
N ASN A 645 -29.55 -12.14 24.10
CA ASN A 645 -28.41 -12.78 24.74
C ASN A 645 -27.35 -13.14 23.70
N VAL A 646 -26.10 -13.22 24.14
CA VAL A 646 -24.96 -13.64 23.33
C VAL A 646 -24.23 -14.77 24.03
N ILE A 647 -23.55 -15.62 23.24
CA ILE A 647 -22.62 -16.61 23.77
C ILE A 647 -21.22 -15.96 23.76
N THR A 648 -20.45 -16.19 24.81
CA THR A 648 -19.15 -15.54 25.05
C THR A 648 -18.08 -16.57 25.42
N ASP A 649 -16.81 -16.16 25.32
CA ASP A 649 -15.63 -16.96 25.61
C ASP A 649 -15.62 -18.28 24.81
N LEU A 650 -15.62 -18.15 23.47
CA LEU A 650 -15.55 -19.30 22.58
C LEU A 650 -14.23 -19.35 21.83
N ASN A 651 -13.91 -20.54 21.34
CA ASN A 651 -13.03 -20.71 20.20
C ASN A 651 -13.69 -21.68 19.21
N GLY A 652 -13.21 -21.69 17.97
CA GLY A 652 -13.78 -22.61 17.01
C GLY A 652 -13.31 -22.40 15.60
N THR A 653 -13.82 -23.22 14.71
CA THR A 653 -13.49 -23.19 13.29
C THR A 653 -14.76 -23.11 12.48
N ILE A 654 -14.83 -22.13 11.58
CA ILE A 654 -15.80 -22.12 10.50
C ILE A 654 -15.19 -22.89 9.34
N TYR A 655 -15.82 -23.99 8.95
CA TYR A 655 -15.56 -24.61 7.66
C TYR A 655 -16.52 -24.01 6.64
N ILE A 656 -15.98 -23.33 5.64
CA ILE A 656 -16.79 -22.56 4.70
C ILE A 656 -17.45 -23.50 3.69
N ASP A 657 -16.68 -24.42 3.14
CA ASP A 657 -17.12 -25.49 2.24
C ASP A 657 -16.03 -26.58 2.21
N MET A 658 -16.20 -27.59 1.38
CA MET A 658 -15.15 -28.56 1.08
C MET A 658 -13.92 -27.86 0.44
N PRO A 659 -12.69 -28.30 0.76
CA PRO A 659 -11.44 -27.77 0.20
C PRO A 659 -11.39 -27.61 -1.33
N PHE A 660 -12.08 -28.48 -2.07
CA PHE A 660 -12.13 -28.50 -3.54
C PHE A 660 -13.42 -27.89 -4.12
N ASN A 661 -14.18 -27.15 -3.31
CA ASN A 661 -15.46 -26.55 -3.68
C ASN A 661 -15.57 -25.07 -3.25
N LYS A 662 -14.48 -24.31 -3.39
CA LYS A 662 -14.44 -22.86 -3.09
C LYS A 662 -15.48 -22.07 -3.87
N SER A 663 -15.79 -22.53 -5.08
CA SER A 663 -16.79 -21.94 -5.97
C SER A 663 -18.23 -22.26 -5.58
N GLY A 664 -18.48 -23.29 -4.77
CA GLY A 664 -19.82 -23.76 -4.44
C GLY A 664 -20.58 -24.41 -5.61
N LEU A 665 -19.87 -24.82 -6.68
CA LEU A 665 -20.48 -25.50 -7.84
C LEU A 665 -21.18 -26.81 -7.45
N LYS A 666 -20.64 -27.51 -6.44
CA LYS A 666 -21.29 -28.66 -5.80
C LYS A 666 -22.02 -28.19 -4.54
N LYS A 667 -23.19 -28.76 -4.28
CA LYS A 667 -23.96 -28.43 -3.07
C LYS A 667 -23.63 -29.41 -1.96
N PHE A 668 -23.09 -28.90 -0.86
CA PHE A 668 -22.92 -29.64 0.38
C PHE A 668 -23.75 -28.95 1.47
N TYR A 669 -24.81 -29.63 1.92
CA TYR A 669 -25.83 -28.99 2.75
C TYR A 669 -25.39 -28.71 4.18
N GLU A 670 -24.39 -29.43 4.69
CA GLU A 670 -23.83 -29.18 6.02
C GLU A 670 -23.05 -27.85 6.10
N PHE A 671 -22.60 -27.30 4.97
CA PHE A 671 -21.78 -26.08 4.93
C PHE A 671 -22.61 -24.80 4.69
N PRO A 672 -22.12 -23.62 5.16
CA PRO A 672 -20.98 -23.47 6.05
C PRO A 672 -21.33 -23.97 7.45
N LYS A 673 -20.33 -24.47 8.18
CA LYS A 673 -20.51 -24.95 9.55
C LYS A 673 -19.49 -24.43 10.53
N PHE A 674 -19.92 -24.21 11.76
CA PHE A 674 -19.10 -23.80 12.87
C PHE A 674 -19.00 -24.91 13.91
N ILE A 675 -17.77 -25.22 14.34
CA ILE A 675 -17.51 -26.21 15.38
C ILE A 675 -16.68 -25.56 16.49
N THR A 676 -17.17 -25.64 17.72
CA THR A 676 -16.38 -25.36 18.94
C THR A 676 -15.98 -26.68 19.61
N ASN A 677 -14.80 -26.70 20.22
CA ASN A 677 -14.30 -27.86 20.99
C ASN A 677 -14.27 -27.61 22.51
N GLU A 678 -14.58 -26.39 22.94
CA GLU A 678 -14.52 -25.98 24.34
C GLU A 678 -15.88 -25.46 24.82
N SER A 679 -16.06 -25.42 26.14
CA SER A 679 -17.26 -24.85 26.74
C SER A 679 -17.29 -23.33 26.57
N SER A 680 -18.49 -22.77 26.51
CA SER A 680 -18.71 -21.33 26.39
C SER A 680 -19.77 -20.88 27.40
N TYR A 681 -20.02 -19.58 27.49
CA TYR A 681 -20.85 -19.01 28.55
C TYR A 681 -21.92 -18.04 28.03
N VAL A 682 -23.09 -18.10 28.65
CA VAL A 682 -24.16 -17.11 28.50
C VAL A 682 -24.43 -16.48 29.86
N TYR A 683 -24.39 -15.15 29.91
CA TYR A 683 -24.59 -14.36 31.12
C TYR A 683 -25.93 -13.63 31.08
N PHE A 684 -26.52 -13.40 32.25
CA PHE A 684 -27.87 -12.84 32.44
C PHE A 684 -27.88 -11.58 33.31
N ASN A 685 -26.71 -10.95 33.51
CA ASN A 685 -26.50 -9.84 34.45
C ASN A 685 -26.93 -8.46 33.92
N SER A 686 -27.65 -8.40 32.79
CA SER A 686 -28.07 -7.14 32.20
C SER A 686 -29.17 -6.48 33.06
N PRO A 687 -29.14 -5.15 33.28
CA PRO A 687 -30.19 -4.44 34.01
C PRO A 687 -31.60 -4.65 33.43
N TYR A 688 -31.69 -4.92 32.13
CA TYR A 688 -32.95 -5.18 31.42
C TYR A 688 -33.47 -6.60 31.59
N ILE A 689 -32.64 -7.54 32.07
CA ILE A 689 -33.03 -8.92 32.37
C ILE A 689 -33.58 -8.98 33.79
N GLN A 690 -32.75 -8.62 34.77
CA GLN A 690 -33.10 -8.60 36.18
C GLN A 690 -32.07 -7.77 36.95
N ASP A 691 -32.38 -6.49 37.20
CA ASP A 691 -31.75 -5.49 38.10
C ASP A 691 -30.21 -5.55 38.37
N SER A 692 -29.46 -6.20 37.47
CA SER A 692 -28.04 -6.53 37.54
C SER A 692 -27.57 -7.40 38.72
N THR A 693 -28.48 -8.00 39.49
CA THR A 693 -28.12 -8.83 40.66
C THR A 693 -27.62 -10.23 40.31
N LEU A 694 -27.84 -10.70 39.08
CA LEU A 694 -27.37 -11.99 38.58
C LEU A 694 -25.89 -11.92 38.18
N TYR A 695 -24.97 -11.87 39.14
CA TYR A 695 -23.54 -11.66 38.87
C TYR A 695 -22.90 -12.80 38.04
N PRO A 696 -22.14 -12.50 36.97
CA PRO A 696 -21.57 -13.50 36.06
C PRO A 696 -20.65 -14.56 36.69
N ASP A 697 -20.02 -14.26 37.83
CA ASP A 697 -19.12 -15.18 38.54
C ASP A 697 -19.88 -16.29 39.30
N LYS A 698 -21.16 -16.05 39.60
CA LYS A 698 -22.00 -16.96 40.39
C LYS A 698 -23.24 -17.43 39.64
N PHE A 699 -23.74 -16.63 38.69
CA PHE A 699 -24.92 -16.89 37.88
C PHE A 699 -24.55 -16.88 36.39
N TYR A 700 -24.43 -18.08 35.81
CA TYR A 700 -24.08 -18.23 34.39
C TYR A 700 -24.57 -19.57 33.85
N PHE A 701 -24.85 -19.60 32.55
CA PHE A 701 -25.08 -20.85 31.83
C PHE A 701 -23.82 -21.26 31.10
N LYS A 702 -23.30 -22.45 31.41
CA LYS A 702 -22.15 -23.04 30.73
C LYS A 702 -22.63 -23.96 29.62
N THR A 703 -22.37 -23.62 28.37
CA THR A 703 -22.70 -24.45 27.21
C THR A 703 -21.65 -25.55 27.02
N GLU A 704 -22.10 -26.72 26.60
CA GLU A 704 -21.22 -27.77 26.07
C GLU A 704 -20.71 -27.38 24.67
N PRO A 705 -19.62 -27.99 24.17
CA PRO A 705 -19.22 -27.84 22.78
C PRO A 705 -20.37 -28.21 21.82
N PHE A 706 -20.56 -27.42 20.78
CA PHE A 706 -21.65 -27.56 19.82
C PHE A 706 -21.17 -27.37 18.37
N GLU A 707 -21.95 -27.92 17.45
CA GLU A 707 -21.80 -27.74 16.00
C GLU A 707 -23.03 -26.99 15.48
N LEU A 708 -22.78 -25.95 14.69
CA LEU A 708 -23.81 -25.26 13.91
C LEU A 708 -23.56 -25.61 12.45
N ASP A 709 -24.37 -26.50 11.90
CA ASP A 709 -24.33 -26.89 10.49
C ASP A 709 -25.55 -26.36 9.73
N SER A 710 -25.50 -26.46 8.40
CA SER A 710 -26.67 -26.29 7.53
C SER A 710 -27.40 -24.95 7.69
N ILE A 711 -26.65 -23.92 8.09
CA ILE A 711 -27.15 -22.60 8.53
C ILE A 711 -27.93 -21.88 7.42
N LEU A 712 -27.66 -22.21 6.15
CA LEU A 712 -28.35 -21.63 5.00
C LEU A 712 -29.73 -22.23 4.74
N GLN A 713 -30.07 -23.37 5.36
CA GLN A 713 -31.30 -24.12 5.09
C GLN A 713 -32.28 -24.12 6.26
N TYR A 714 -31.79 -24.11 7.50
CA TYR A 714 -32.63 -24.21 8.69
C TYR A 714 -33.03 -22.85 9.25
N SER A 715 -34.22 -22.79 9.86
CA SER A 715 -34.58 -21.67 10.72
C SER A 715 -33.82 -21.79 12.03
N THR A 716 -33.34 -20.67 12.56
CA THR A 716 -32.66 -20.60 13.86
C THR A 716 -33.60 -20.87 15.05
N GLN A 717 -34.90 -21.12 14.81
CA GLN A 717 -35.88 -21.45 15.86
C GLN A 717 -35.68 -22.87 16.45
N GLY A 718 -34.98 -23.77 15.75
CA GLY A 718 -34.71 -25.14 16.21
C GLY A 718 -33.41 -25.32 16.99
N ILE A 719 -32.61 -24.26 17.16
CA ILE A 719 -31.26 -24.35 17.74
C ILE A 719 -31.36 -24.55 19.26
N LYS A 720 -30.62 -25.53 19.76
CA LYS A 720 -30.51 -25.85 21.17
C LYS A 720 -29.04 -25.83 21.58
N PHE A 721 -28.74 -25.15 22.68
CA PHE A 721 -27.40 -25.15 23.27
C PHE A 721 -27.44 -25.95 24.57
N ASN A 722 -27.00 -27.20 24.51
CA ASN A 722 -26.89 -28.06 25.69
C ASN A 722 -25.91 -27.44 26.69
N GLY A 723 -26.18 -27.60 27.98
CA GLY A 723 -25.34 -27.03 29.01
C GLY A 723 -25.92 -27.15 30.41
N THR A 724 -25.38 -26.36 31.32
CA THR A 724 -25.78 -26.36 32.73
C THR A 724 -25.84 -24.94 33.27
N LEU A 725 -26.95 -24.59 33.93
CA LEU A 725 -27.06 -23.35 34.69
C LEU A 725 -26.42 -23.52 36.07
N THR A 726 -25.51 -22.62 36.40
CA THR A 726 -25.07 -22.36 37.78
C THR A 726 -25.83 -21.14 38.27
N SER A 727 -26.67 -21.29 39.31
CA SER A 727 -27.66 -20.28 39.72
C SER A 727 -27.33 -19.64 41.08
N ALA A 728 -26.06 -19.31 41.33
CA ALA A 728 -25.59 -18.66 42.56
C ALA A 728 -25.99 -19.35 43.89
N GLY A 729 -26.24 -20.66 43.86
CA GLY A 729 -26.71 -21.42 45.03
C GLY A 729 -28.22 -21.34 45.29
N ILE A 730 -28.98 -20.67 44.42
CA ILE A 730 -30.45 -20.66 44.46
C ILE A 730 -30.97 -22.08 44.23
N PHE A 731 -30.56 -22.73 43.14
CA PHE A 731 -30.88 -24.13 42.83
C PHE A 731 -29.61 -24.96 42.70
N PRO A 732 -29.68 -26.30 42.85
CA PRO A 732 -28.67 -27.21 42.33
C PRO A 732 -28.45 -26.98 40.82
N PRO A 733 -27.30 -27.37 40.25
CA PRO A 733 -27.04 -27.18 38.83
C PRO A 733 -28.15 -27.76 37.93
N ILE A 734 -28.76 -26.92 37.09
CA ILE A 734 -29.88 -27.32 36.23
C ILE A 734 -29.34 -27.65 34.84
N ARG A 735 -29.55 -28.90 34.40
CA ARG A 735 -29.20 -29.37 33.05
C ARG A 735 -30.42 -29.29 32.15
N GLU A 736 -30.56 -28.17 31.46
CA GLU A 736 -31.61 -27.93 30.46
C GLU A 736 -31.00 -27.14 29.30
N PRO A 737 -31.21 -27.50 28.02
CA PRO A 737 -30.67 -26.75 26.90
C PRO A 737 -31.27 -25.35 26.82
N LEU A 738 -30.43 -24.36 26.48
CA LEU A 738 -30.93 -23.06 26.08
C LEU A 738 -31.55 -23.12 24.68
N VAL A 739 -32.72 -22.49 24.55
CA VAL A 739 -33.47 -22.34 23.31
C VAL A 739 -33.89 -20.87 23.13
N VAL A 740 -34.19 -20.48 21.90
CA VAL A 740 -34.78 -19.15 21.65
C VAL A 740 -36.21 -19.14 22.18
N ARG A 741 -36.48 -18.22 23.11
CA ARG A 741 -37.78 -18.05 23.76
C ARG A 741 -38.66 -17.04 22.99
N PRO A 742 -39.98 -16.98 23.23
CA PRO A 742 -40.89 -16.07 22.51
C PRO A 742 -40.55 -14.58 22.63
N ASP A 743 -39.83 -14.18 23.68
CA ASP A 743 -39.32 -12.81 23.90
C ASP A 743 -37.97 -12.54 23.22
N TYR A 744 -37.48 -13.50 22.42
CA TYR A 744 -36.18 -13.52 21.75
C TYR A 744 -34.99 -13.50 22.73
N SER A 745 -35.17 -14.00 23.96
CA SER A 745 -34.07 -14.40 24.83
C SER A 745 -33.52 -15.77 24.44
N LEU A 746 -32.27 -16.03 24.84
CA LEU A 746 -31.71 -17.36 24.90
C LEU A 746 -31.89 -17.89 26.32
N GLY A 747 -32.83 -18.81 26.51
CA GLY A 747 -33.37 -19.16 27.82
C GLY A 747 -33.89 -20.59 27.89
N PHE A 748 -34.50 -20.99 29.00
CA PHE A 748 -35.11 -22.30 29.14
C PHE A 748 -36.32 -22.31 30.09
N GLU A 749 -37.12 -23.37 29.98
CA GLU A 749 -38.14 -23.74 30.96
C GLU A 749 -37.81 -25.12 31.50
N TYR A 750 -37.88 -25.29 32.82
CA TYR A 750 -37.53 -26.54 33.47
C TYR A 750 -38.56 -26.91 34.52
N LYS A 751 -39.07 -28.14 34.47
CA LYS A 751 -40.02 -28.67 35.45
C LYS A 751 -39.27 -29.44 36.54
N THR A 752 -39.44 -29.03 37.80
CA THR A 752 -38.84 -29.73 38.95
C THR A 752 -39.39 -31.15 39.10
N PRO A 753 -38.67 -32.04 39.80
CA PRO A 753 -39.22 -33.32 40.24
C PRO A 753 -40.51 -33.15 41.07
N PRO A 754 -41.35 -34.20 41.22
CA PRO A 754 -42.57 -34.15 42.03
C PRO A 754 -42.34 -33.74 43.49
N ASP A 755 -41.19 -34.12 44.07
CA ASP A 755 -40.79 -33.78 45.44
C ASP A 755 -40.17 -32.37 45.57
N GLY A 756 -40.05 -31.64 44.45
CA GLY A 756 -39.45 -30.30 44.37
C GLY A 756 -37.92 -30.29 44.33
N TYR A 757 -37.35 -29.08 44.23
CA TYR A 757 -35.92 -28.83 44.40
C TYR A 757 -35.63 -28.07 45.69
N PRO A 758 -34.59 -28.46 46.45
CA PRO A 758 -34.12 -27.64 47.56
C PRO A 758 -33.55 -26.34 47.00
N ILE A 759 -33.95 -25.21 47.59
CA ILE A 759 -33.46 -23.89 47.22
C ILE A 759 -32.65 -23.24 48.34
N TYR A 760 -31.72 -22.36 47.97
CA TYR A 760 -30.86 -21.60 48.88
C TYR A 760 -30.12 -22.47 49.90
N GLY A 761 -29.47 -23.54 49.43
CA GLY A 761 -28.77 -24.48 50.31
C GLY A 761 -29.69 -25.34 51.19
N GLY A 762 -30.96 -25.55 50.78
CA GLY A 762 -31.92 -26.40 51.48
C GLY A 762 -32.75 -25.68 52.54
N LYS A 763 -32.78 -24.34 52.53
CA LYS A 763 -33.61 -23.54 53.44
C LYS A 763 -35.10 -23.61 53.11
N GLY A 764 -35.45 -23.92 51.86
CA GLY A 764 -36.82 -24.15 51.41
C GLY A 764 -36.86 -25.08 50.21
N THR A 765 -38.05 -25.38 49.72
CA THR A 765 -38.27 -26.23 48.55
C THR A 765 -39.17 -25.51 47.55
N PHE A 766 -38.77 -25.50 46.28
CA PHE A 766 -39.59 -24.99 45.19
C PHE A 766 -40.04 -26.13 44.28
N THR A 767 -41.32 -26.15 43.91
CA THR A 767 -41.91 -27.20 43.07
C THR A 767 -42.72 -26.61 41.93
N SER A 768 -42.58 -27.17 40.72
CA SER A 768 -43.27 -26.87 39.45
C SER A 768 -42.32 -26.33 38.37
N LEU A 769 -42.52 -25.11 37.85
CA LEU A 769 -41.85 -24.61 36.65
C LEU A 769 -40.85 -23.51 37.00
N ILE A 770 -39.64 -23.62 36.47
CA ILE A 770 -38.58 -22.61 36.52
C ILE A 770 -38.38 -22.06 35.11
N SER A 771 -38.29 -20.75 34.94
CA SER A 771 -38.00 -20.08 33.67
C SER A 771 -36.79 -19.16 33.80
N LEU A 772 -35.98 -19.12 32.75
CA LEU A 772 -34.92 -18.13 32.57
C LEU A 772 -35.08 -17.51 31.19
N ASP A 773 -35.40 -16.22 31.14
CA ASP A 773 -35.57 -15.43 29.91
C ASP A 773 -35.21 -13.94 30.16
N ASN A 774 -35.54 -13.00 29.27
CA ASN A 774 -35.23 -11.58 29.51
C ASN A 774 -36.12 -10.93 30.58
N ASN A 775 -37.07 -11.65 31.19
CA ASN A 775 -37.81 -11.17 32.36
C ASN A 775 -37.18 -11.65 33.68
N GLY A 776 -36.00 -12.28 33.60
CA GLY A 776 -35.22 -12.71 34.76
C GLY A 776 -35.34 -14.20 35.05
N PHE A 777 -34.80 -14.59 36.20
CA PHE A 777 -34.85 -15.94 36.71
C PHE A 777 -36.08 -16.08 37.62
N SER A 778 -37.10 -16.78 37.12
CA SER A 778 -38.42 -16.80 37.73
C SER A 778 -39.00 -18.21 37.82
N GLY A 779 -40.10 -18.37 38.55
CA GLY A 779 -40.80 -19.64 38.65
C GLY A 779 -42.29 -19.49 38.90
N SER A 780 -43.06 -20.48 38.43
CA SER A 780 -44.50 -20.60 38.64
C SER A 780 -44.76 -21.93 39.35
N GLY A 781 -45.30 -21.88 40.57
CA GLY A 781 -45.37 -23.08 41.38
C GLY A 781 -45.67 -22.87 42.86
N LYS A 782 -45.10 -23.77 43.66
CA LYS A 782 -45.26 -23.83 45.11
C LYS A 782 -43.91 -23.59 45.79
N LEU A 783 -43.89 -22.70 46.78
CA LEU A 783 -42.78 -22.46 47.69
C LEU A 783 -43.13 -23.02 49.08
N ASP A 784 -42.30 -23.91 49.58
CA ASP A 784 -42.33 -24.44 50.95
C ASP A 784 -41.16 -23.87 51.77
N TYR A 785 -41.46 -23.30 52.93
CA TYR A 785 -40.48 -22.77 53.88
C TYR A 785 -40.94 -23.05 55.33
N LEU A 786 -40.14 -23.78 56.11
CA LEU A 786 -40.52 -24.29 57.44
C LEU A 786 -41.80 -25.13 57.37
N THR A 787 -42.90 -24.69 57.98
CA THR A 787 -44.24 -25.28 57.86
C THR A 787 -45.18 -24.44 56.98
N SER A 788 -44.65 -23.39 56.34
CA SER A 788 -45.38 -22.55 55.41
C SER A 788 -45.34 -23.11 53.99
N SER A 789 -46.46 -22.99 53.30
CA SER A 789 -46.62 -23.30 51.88
C SER A 789 -47.33 -22.13 51.19
N SER A 790 -46.84 -21.73 50.02
CA SER A 790 -47.42 -20.64 49.22
C SER A 790 -47.37 -20.96 47.74
N TYR A 791 -48.33 -20.47 46.98
CA TYR A 791 -48.39 -20.63 45.53
C TYR A 791 -48.25 -19.26 44.86
N SER A 792 -47.61 -19.22 43.69
CA SER A 792 -47.60 -18.02 42.85
C SER A 792 -47.38 -18.43 41.41
N ASP A 793 -47.98 -17.68 40.50
CA ASP A 793 -47.69 -17.81 39.07
C ASP A 793 -46.38 -17.09 38.70
N HIS A 794 -45.83 -16.26 39.61
CA HIS A 794 -44.61 -15.50 39.38
C HIS A 794 -43.82 -15.27 40.68
N PHE A 795 -42.87 -16.15 40.95
CA PHE A 795 -41.76 -15.92 41.87
C PHE A 795 -40.55 -15.38 41.12
N VAL A 796 -39.84 -14.42 41.70
CA VAL A 796 -38.54 -13.94 41.21
C VAL A 796 -37.45 -14.41 42.17
N PHE A 797 -36.41 -15.04 41.62
CA PHE A 797 -35.30 -15.57 42.38
C PHE A 797 -34.07 -14.66 42.28
N TYR A 798 -33.57 -14.21 43.42
CA TYR A 798 -32.33 -13.47 43.55
C TYR A 798 -31.29 -14.31 44.28
N PRO A 799 -29.98 -14.08 44.11
CA PRO A 799 -28.96 -14.81 44.85
C PRO A 799 -29.12 -14.75 46.39
N ASP A 800 -29.69 -13.66 46.90
CA ASP A 800 -29.85 -13.39 48.33
C ASP A 800 -31.30 -13.45 48.83
N SER A 801 -32.29 -13.49 47.93
CA SER A 801 -33.69 -13.30 48.28
C SER A 801 -34.68 -13.86 47.26
N LEU A 802 -35.93 -14.06 47.67
CA LEU A 802 -37.02 -14.47 46.80
C LEU A 802 -38.21 -13.54 47.00
N THR A 803 -38.87 -13.14 45.91
CA THR A 803 -40.05 -12.29 45.98
C THR A 803 -41.22 -12.82 45.15
N THR A 804 -42.44 -12.44 45.53
CA THR A 804 -43.66 -12.55 44.71
C THR A 804 -44.65 -11.48 45.14
N ASP A 805 -45.25 -10.80 44.18
CA ASP A 805 -46.29 -9.78 44.40
C ASP A 805 -47.71 -10.29 44.05
N SER A 806 -47.82 -11.58 43.78
CA SER A 806 -49.07 -12.24 43.37
C SER A 806 -49.20 -13.65 43.96
N GLY A 807 -48.70 -13.82 45.19
CA GLY A 807 -48.84 -15.07 45.92
C GLY A 807 -50.29 -15.33 46.32
N TYR A 808 -50.66 -16.61 46.40
CA TYR A 808 -51.98 -17.04 46.83
C TYR A 808 -51.91 -18.33 47.65
N ARG A 809 -52.97 -18.59 48.43
CA ARG A 809 -53.09 -19.75 49.33
C ARG A 809 -51.86 -19.90 50.24
N PHE A 810 -51.41 -18.81 50.83
CA PHE A 810 -50.36 -18.85 51.84
C PHE A 810 -50.90 -19.51 53.10
N LYS A 811 -50.25 -20.58 53.54
CA LYS A 811 -50.70 -21.39 54.67
C LYS A 811 -49.52 -21.78 55.52
N ILE A 812 -49.60 -21.55 56.83
CA ILE A 812 -48.67 -22.07 57.84
C ILE A 812 -49.40 -23.18 58.60
N LEU A 813 -48.80 -24.37 58.65
CA LEU A 813 -49.26 -25.42 59.55
C LEU A 813 -48.70 -25.20 60.96
N GLU A 814 -49.54 -25.46 61.96
CA GLU A 814 -49.16 -25.39 63.37
C GLU A 814 -48.00 -26.35 63.69
N SER A 815 -47.08 -25.93 64.55
CA SER A 815 -45.86 -26.69 64.87
C SER A 815 -45.44 -26.45 66.32
N PRO A 816 -46.16 -27.02 67.30
CA PRO A 816 -45.91 -26.79 68.73
C PRO A 816 -44.49 -27.19 69.15
N ASP A 817 -44.00 -28.34 68.66
CA ASP A 817 -42.75 -28.92 69.17
C ASP A 817 -41.49 -28.34 68.51
N LYS A 818 -41.54 -28.03 67.21
CA LYS A 818 -40.34 -27.70 66.42
C LYS A 818 -40.07 -26.21 66.29
N TYR A 819 -41.12 -25.43 66.05
CA TYR A 819 -41.01 -24.00 65.77
C TYR A 819 -41.83 -23.13 66.74
N ASP A 820 -42.72 -23.75 67.53
CA ASP A 820 -43.69 -23.07 68.40
C ASP A 820 -44.46 -21.96 67.65
N ILE A 821 -45.11 -22.31 66.55
CA ILE A 821 -45.88 -21.37 65.71
C ILE A 821 -47.32 -21.87 65.48
N PRO A 822 -48.30 -20.95 65.38
CA PRO A 822 -49.69 -21.31 65.18
C PRO A 822 -50.05 -21.52 63.70
N TYR A 823 -51.29 -21.94 63.47
CA TYR A 823 -51.89 -21.88 62.14
C TYR A 823 -52.04 -20.44 61.65
N ALA A 824 -51.69 -20.19 60.38
CA ALA A 824 -52.00 -18.95 59.70
C ALA A 824 -52.40 -19.19 58.23
N TYR A 825 -53.31 -18.39 57.70
CA TYR A 825 -53.75 -18.44 56.32
C TYR A 825 -53.92 -17.04 55.73
N GLY A 826 -53.48 -16.85 54.49
CA GLY A 826 -53.72 -15.65 53.68
C GLY A 826 -54.10 -16.05 52.26
N ASP A 827 -55.23 -15.56 51.77
CA ASP A 827 -55.74 -15.93 50.45
C ASP A 827 -54.88 -15.38 49.32
N SER A 828 -54.57 -14.07 49.36
CA SER A 828 -53.66 -13.38 48.45
C SER A 828 -52.57 -12.70 49.28
N VAL A 829 -51.30 -12.86 48.91
CA VAL A 829 -50.15 -12.35 49.66
C VAL A 829 -49.02 -11.88 48.74
N ASN A 830 -48.27 -10.92 49.25
CA ASN A 830 -46.97 -10.54 48.71
C ASN A 830 -45.90 -11.04 49.67
N ILE A 831 -44.91 -11.77 49.13
CA ILE A 831 -43.86 -12.40 49.92
C ILE A 831 -42.52 -11.78 49.52
N ARG A 832 -41.72 -11.43 50.52
CA ARG A 832 -40.30 -11.14 50.38
C ARG A 832 -39.53 -11.98 51.38
N TRP A 833 -38.72 -12.91 50.90
CA TRP A 833 -37.91 -13.78 51.72
C TRP A 833 -36.44 -13.42 51.55
N ASN A 834 -35.84 -12.84 52.59
CA ASN A 834 -34.41 -12.50 52.62
C ASN A 834 -33.64 -13.71 53.16
N VAL A 835 -32.90 -14.39 52.30
CA VAL A 835 -32.35 -15.72 52.59
C VAL A 835 -30.90 -15.69 53.06
N ALA A 836 -30.08 -14.77 52.54
CA ALA A 836 -28.65 -14.71 52.82
C ALA A 836 -28.33 -14.28 54.27
N ASP A 837 -28.97 -13.22 54.76
CA ASP A 837 -28.60 -12.59 56.05
C ASP A 837 -29.41 -13.12 57.23
N THR A 838 -30.73 -12.99 57.18
CA THR A 838 -31.61 -13.17 58.34
C THR A 838 -32.53 -14.39 58.24
N ASN A 839 -32.60 -15.03 57.08
CA ASN A 839 -33.59 -16.06 56.77
C ASN A 839 -35.02 -15.63 57.17
N LEU A 840 -35.37 -14.38 56.85
CA LEU A 840 -36.59 -13.72 57.25
C LEU A 840 -37.56 -13.66 56.08
N MET A 841 -38.70 -14.34 56.21
CA MET A 841 -39.82 -14.22 55.28
C MET A 841 -40.80 -13.17 55.79
N MET A 842 -41.03 -12.13 55.00
CA MET A 842 -42.03 -11.09 55.23
C MET A 842 -43.21 -11.34 54.30
N VAL A 843 -44.41 -11.39 54.85
CA VAL A 843 -45.65 -11.68 54.12
C VAL A 843 -46.67 -10.60 54.46
N HIS A 844 -47.20 -9.92 53.46
CA HIS A 844 -48.29 -8.95 53.67
C HIS A 844 -49.44 -9.23 52.72
N THR A 845 -50.65 -8.93 53.16
CA THR A 845 -51.84 -9.00 52.33
C THR A 845 -52.01 -7.71 51.51
N PRO A 846 -52.42 -7.80 50.23
CA PRO A 846 -52.77 -6.63 49.45
C PRO A 846 -54.06 -5.99 49.99
N ARG A 847 -54.27 -4.70 49.69
CA ARG A 847 -55.54 -3.97 49.96
C ARG A 847 -56.04 -3.96 51.41
N GLN A 848 -55.17 -4.20 52.39
CA GLN A 848 -55.51 -4.30 53.82
C GLN A 848 -56.42 -5.49 54.18
N ASP A 849 -56.41 -6.57 53.39
CA ASP A 849 -57.03 -7.83 53.81
C ASP A 849 -56.35 -8.39 55.07
N SER A 850 -56.94 -9.39 55.72
CA SER A 850 -56.41 -9.98 56.94
C SER A 850 -55.90 -11.42 56.74
N PHE A 851 -54.86 -11.79 57.47
CA PHE A 851 -54.51 -13.19 57.69
C PHE A 851 -55.46 -13.81 58.72
N ASP A 852 -55.96 -15.01 58.48
CA ASP A 852 -56.61 -15.80 59.51
C ASP A 852 -55.53 -16.52 60.34
N ILE A 853 -55.48 -16.28 61.65
CA ILE A 853 -54.51 -16.88 62.58
C ILE A 853 -55.28 -17.60 63.69
N TYR A 854 -54.74 -18.69 64.25
CA TYR A 854 -55.38 -19.50 65.30
C TYR A 854 -56.80 -20.02 64.92
N ASN A 855 -57.10 -20.16 63.63
CA ASN A 855 -58.41 -20.55 63.07
C ASN A 855 -59.60 -19.60 63.33
N ALA A 856 -59.48 -18.63 64.23
CA ALA A 856 -60.60 -17.75 64.64
C ALA A 856 -60.21 -16.29 64.88
N ALA A 857 -58.93 -15.93 64.69
CA ALA A 857 -58.42 -14.57 64.81
C ALA A 857 -57.93 -14.04 63.46
N ARG A 858 -57.80 -12.72 63.35
CA ARG A 858 -57.42 -12.03 62.12
C ARG A 858 -56.31 -11.01 62.35
N LEU A 859 -55.25 -11.05 61.54
CA LEU A 859 -54.21 -10.03 61.54
C LEU A 859 -54.30 -9.19 60.25
N THR A 860 -54.58 -7.91 60.37
CA THR A 860 -54.38 -6.94 59.27
C THR A 860 -53.02 -6.28 59.45
N GLY A 861 -52.09 -6.57 58.55
CA GLY A 861 -50.74 -5.99 58.60
C GLY A 861 -49.67 -6.87 57.96
N LEU A 862 -48.49 -6.93 58.61
CA LEU A 862 -47.34 -7.71 58.17
C LEU A 862 -47.20 -8.96 59.05
N LEU A 863 -46.99 -10.11 58.43
CA LEU A 863 -46.54 -11.33 59.08
C LEU A 863 -45.07 -11.56 58.77
N THR A 864 -44.31 -12.03 59.75
CA THR A 864 -42.89 -12.36 59.61
C THR A 864 -42.60 -13.76 60.10
N LEU A 865 -41.74 -14.50 59.39
CA LEU A 865 -41.42 -15.87 59.71
C LEU A 865 -39.91 -16.10 59.63
N THR A 866 -39.34 -16.64 60.70
CA THR A 866 -37.95 -17.07 60.83
C THR A 866 -37.93 -18.48 61.45
N PRO A 867 -36.80 -19.23 61.40
CA PRO A 867 -36.71 -20.51 62.09
C PRO A 867 -36.89 -20.42 63.61
N GLN A 868 -36.75 -19.21 64.19
CA GLN A 868 -36.82 -18.97 65.63
C GLN A 868 -38.20 -18.53 66.10
N ARG A 869 -38.96 -17.78 65.29
CA ARG A 869 -40.28 -17.25 65.68
C ARG A 869 -41.15 -16.86 64.48
N MET A 870 -42.47 -16.83 64.71
CA MET A 870 -43.45 -16.15 63.86
C MET A 870 -43.85 -14.83 64.51
N GLY A 871 -43.46 -13.71 63.90
CA GLY A 871 -43.83 -12.39 64.39
C GLY A 871 -44.84 -11.69 63.50
N GLY A 872 -45.29 -10.51 63.89
CA GLY A 872 -46.06 -9.65 62.99
C GLY A 872 -46.22 -8.23 63.49
N LYS A 873 -46.91 -7.42 62.70
CA LYS A 873 -47.13 -6.00 62.98
C LYS A 873 -48.47 -5.58 62.39
N GLY A 874 -49.25 -4.82 63.14
CA GLY A 874 -50.53 -4.29 62.68
C GLY A 874 -51.64 -4.41 63.70
N SER A 875 -52.84 -4.74 63.24
CA SER A 875 -54.03 -4.92 64.08
C SER A 875 -54.45 -6.38 64.10
N PHE A 876 -54.41 -7.00 65.29
CA PHE A 876 -54.83 -8.36 65.55
C PHE A 876 -56.21 -8.37 66.21
N TYR A 877 -57.19 -8.94 65.53
CA TYR A 877 -58.59 -9.03 65.93
C TYR A 877 -58.92 -10.46 66.35
N PHE A 878 -59.52 -10.63 67.51
CA PHE A 878 -60.00 -11.92 67.98
C PHE A 878 -61.23 -11.71 68.86
N GLU A 879 -62.24 -12.56 68.71
CA GLU A 879 -63.53 -12.40 69.40
C GLU A 879 -64.11 -10.97 69.27
N LYS A 880 -64.14 -10.20 70.36
CA LYS A 880 -64.59 -8.79 70.42
C LYS A 880 -63.45 -7.82 70.76
N SER A 881 -62.22 -8.27 70.52
CA SER A 881 -60.99 -7.62 70.95
C SER A 881 -60.11 -7.26 69.76
N GLU A 882 -59.36 -6.16 69.91
CA GLU A 882 -58.33 -5.72 68.97
C GLU A 882 -57.06 -5.40 69.76
N ILE A 883 -55.93 -5.98 69.35
CA ILE A 883 -54.60 -5.55 69.78
C ILE A 883 -53.92 -4.87 68.60
N ARG A 884 -53.36 -3.68 68.82
CA ARG A 884 -52.48 -3.03 67.84
C ARG A 884 -51.07 -3.01 68.37
N SER A 885 -50.13 -3.55 67.60
CA SER A 885 -48.73 -3.58 67.98
C SER A 885 -47.77 -3.39 66.81
N GLY A 886 -46.60 -2.84 67.13
CA GLY A 886 -45.45 -2.76 66.24
C GLY A 886 -44.70 -4.10 66.11
N ASP A 887 -44.82 -4.98 67.11
CA ASP A 887 -44.14 -6.28 67.17
C ASP A 887 -44.98 -7.27 67.98
N PHE A 888 -45.59 -8.22 67.28
CA PHE A 888 -46.23 -9.41 67.82
C PHE A 888 -45.25 -10.57 67.79
N ASP A 889 -45.34 -11.44 68.79
CA ASP A 889 -44.76 -12.78 68.78
C ASP A 889 -45.89 -13.80 68.89
N PHE A 890 -46.09 -14.57 67.83
CA PHE A 890 -47.14 -15.59 67.73
C PHE A 890 -46.54 -16.96 68.03
N LYS A 891 -47.02 -17.59 69.11
CA LYS A 891 -46.69 -18.96 69.50
C LYS A 891 -47.83 -19.92 69.19
N TYR A 892 -47.66 -21.21 69.41
CA TYR A 892 -48.70 -22.21 69.09
C TYR A 892 -50.08 -21.88 69.71
N SER A 893 -50.11 -21.49 70.98
CA SER A 893 -51.34 -21.18 71.73
C SER A 893 -51.29 -19.85 72.48
N GLU A 894 -50.25 -19.05 72.30
CA GLU A 894 -50.03 -17.79 73.00
C GLU A 894 -49.61 -16.68 72.03
N LEU A 895 -49.95 -15.44 72.34
CA LEU A 895 -49.49 -14.25 71.65
C LEU A 895 -48.88 -13.30 72.68
N THR A 896 -47.67 -12.79 72.43
CA THR A 896 -47.13 -11.64 73.16
C THR A 896 -46.94 -10.43 72.27
N ALA A 897 -47.02 -9.23 72.85
CA ALA A 897 -46.77 -7.97 72.17
C ALA A 897 -46.09 -6.98 73.12
N ASP A 898 -44.87 -6.57 72.78
CA ASP A 898 -44.00 -5.74 73.62
C ASP A 898 -44.40 -4.28 73.69
N SER A 899 -45.33 -3.84 72.83
CA SER A 899 -45.94 -2.51 72.90
C SER A 899 -47.32 -2.58 72.26
N ALA A 900 -48.35 -2.79 73.07
CA ALA A 900 -49.70 -3.04 72.61
C ALA A 900 -50.68 -1.94 73.06
N ASP A 901 -51.54 -1.56 72.12
CA ASP A 901 -52.82 -0.92 72.41
C ASP A 901 -53.91 -1.98 72.33
N PHE A 902 -54.59 -2.26 73.45
CA PHE A 902 -55.69 -3.22 73.48
C PHE A 902 -57.03 -2.50 73.52
N PHE A 903 -58.01 -3.05 72.82
CA PHE A 903 -59.38 -2.56 72.77
C PHE A 903 -60.33 -3.75 72.96
N LEU A 904 -61.16 -3.71 73.99
CA LEU A 904 -62.21 -4.70 74.24
C LEU A 904 -63.57 -4.07 74.03
N ARG A 905 -64.43 -4.71 73.24
CA ARG A 905 -65.77 -4.24 72.91
C ARG A 905 -66.85 -5.18 73.43
N LYS A 906 -68.03 -4.63 73.73
CA LYS A 906 -69.22 -5.42 74.07
C LYS A 906 -69.97 -5.92 72.82
N ASP A 907 -70.04 -5.05 71.83
CA ASP A 907 -70.63 -5.21 70.50
C ASP A 907 -69.79 -4.43 69.47
N TYR A 908 -70.24 -4.34 68.21
CA TYR A 908 -69.46 -3.68 67.15
C TYR A 908 -69.10 -2.22 67.46
N ASP A 909 -69.97 -1.48 68.15
CA ASP A 909 -69.82 -0.03 68.33
C ASP A 909 -69.30 0.36 69.72
N THR A 910 -69.53 -0.45 70.75
CA THR A 910 -69.32 -0.07 72.16
C THR A 910 -67.97 -0.55 72.70
N LEU A 911 -67.01 0.37 72.80
CA LEU A 911 -65.72 0.16 73.47
C LEU A 911 -65.88 0.21 75.00
N VAL A 912 -65.59 -0.90 75.68
CA VAL A 912 -65.76 -1.02 77.14
C VAL A 912 -64.46 -0.88 77.91
N PHE A 913 -63.34 -1.29 77.30
CA PHE A 913 -62.02 -1.18 77.90
C PHE A 913 -60.97 -0.91 76.82
N ARG A 914 -60.01 -0.05 77.15
CA ARG A 914 -58.82 0.20 76.32
C ARG A 914 -57.59 0.27 77.20
N SER A 915 -56.50 -0.36 76.79
CA SER A 915 -55.16 -0.05 77.30
C SER A 915 -54.31 0.55 76.19
N ASN A 916 -53.38 1.44 76.56
CA ASN A 916 -52.43 2.05 75.64
C ASN A 916 -51.02 1.92 76.21
N GLY A 917 -50.12 1.37 75.40
CA GLY A 917 -48.72 1.16 75.77
C GLY A 917 -48.50 0.09 76.85
N TYR A 918 -49.17 -1.05 76.77
CA TYR A 918 -48.96 -2.17 77.70
C TYR A 918 -48.23 -3.32 77.00
N PHE A 919 -47.51 -4.14 77.76
CA PHE A 919 -47.13 -5.46 77.31
C PHE A 919 -48.41 -6.28 77.31
N ALA A 920 -48.70 -7.01 76.24
CA ALA A 920 -49.87 -7.87 76.20
C ALA A 920 -49.42 -9.31 76.01
N LYS A 921 -49.90 -10.20 76.88
CA LYS A 921 -49.81 -11.65 76.70
C LYS A 921 -51.22 -12.23 76.65
N ILE A 922 -51.57 -12.89 75.56
CA ILE A 922 -52.84 -13.60 75.40
C ILE A 922 -52.54 -15.09 75.30
N ASP A 923 -53.11 -15.88 76.20
CA ASP A 923 -53.06 -17.34 76.12
C ASP A 923 -54.45 -17.87 75.72
N PHE A 924 -54.53 -18.38 74.50
CA PHE A 924 -55.77 -18.87 73.89
C PHE A 924 -56.19 -20.23 74.44
N ALA A 925 -55.27 -21.01 75.02
CA ALA A 925 -55.58 -22.31 75.60
C ALA A 925 -56.27 -22.15 76.96
N ASN A 926 -55.73 -21.27 77.81
CA ASN A 926 -56.30 -20.96 79.12
C ASN A 926 -57.41 -19.88 79.04
N GLN A 927 -57.49 -19.15 77.92
CA GLN A 927 -58.43 -18.06 77.68
C GLN A 927 -58.27 -16.92 78.70
N ASN A 928 -57.03 -16.47 78.88
CA ASN A 928 -56.60 -15.37 79.74
C ASN A 928 -55.75 -14.35 78.96
N GLY A 929 -55.92 -13.08 79.31
CA GLY A 929 -55.06 -11.99 78.83
C GLY A 929 -54.40 -11.27 79.99
N GLU A 930 -53.10 -11.09 79.94
CA GLU A 930 -52.30 -10.36 80.94
C GLU A 930 -51.75 -9.10 80.28
N PHE A 931 -51.95 -7.95 80.92
CA PHE A 931 -51.46 -6.66 80.45
C PHE A 931 -50.63 -5.98 81.53
N GLU A 932 -49.35 -5.73 81.24
CA GLU A 932 -48.40 -5.11 82.17
C GLU A 932 -48.01 -3.71 81.71
N HIS A 933 -47.92 -2.78 82.65
CA HIS A 933 -47.55 -1.38 82.40
C HIS A 933 -46.10 -1.25 81.92
N LEU A 934 -45.89 -0.66 80.73
CA LEU A 934 -44.55 -0.53 80.14
C LEU A 934 -43.92 0.85 80.27
N TYR A 935 -44.71 1.92 80.13
CA TYR A 935 -44.21 3.28 80.00
C TYR A 935 -44.92 4.23 80.96
N ASN A 936 -44.22 5.27 81.43
CA ASN A 936 -44.79 6.27 82.35
C ASN A 936 -46.07 6.96 81.84
N ASN A 937 -46.30 6.98 80.52
CA ASN A 937 -47.50 7.54 79.90
C ASN A 937 -48.57 6.50 79.53
N SER A 938 -48.33 5.21 79.81
CA SER A 938 -49.28 4.14 79.57
C SER A 938 -50.49 4.30 80.47
N TYR A 939 -51.68 4.06 79.92
CA TYR A 939 -52.93 4.25 80.64
C TYR A 939 -53.96 3.20 80.24
N VAL A 940 -54.89 2.94 81.17
CA VAL A 940 -56.14 2.23 80.89
C VAL A 940 -57.30 3.20 80.91
N GLU A 941 -58.29 2.93 80.09
CA GLU A 941 -59.50 3.71 79.95
C GLU A 941 -60.71 2.79 79.90
N PHE A 942 -61.77 3.18 80.59
CA PHE A 942 -63.10 2.57 80.53
C PHE A 942 -64.05 3.61 79.94
N PRO A 943 -64.12 3.73 78.61
CA PRO A 943 -64.80 4.85 77.95
C PRO A 943 -66.29 4.93 78.32
N TYR A 944 -66.95 3.78 78.44
CA TYR A 944 -68.35 3.68 78.87
C TYR A 944 -68.57 4.29 80.27
N ASN A 945 -67.62 4.09 81.19
CA ASN A 945 -67.66 4.61 82.56
C ASN A 945 -67.08 6.02 82.68
N LYS A 946 -66.55 6.60 81.59
CA LYS A 946 -65.78 7.86 81.58
C LYS A 946 -64.65 7.89 82.60
N PHE A 947 -63.96 6.75 82.76
CA PHE A 947 -62.91 6.57 83.75
C PHE A 947 -61.57 6.26 83.09
N ARG A 948 -60.48 6.88 83.57
CA ARG A 948 -59.10 6.65 83.09
C ARG A 948 -58.18 6.48 84.29
N SER A 949 -57.25 5.53 84.21
CA SER A 949 -56.30 5.21 85.27
C SER A 949 -54.94 4.81 84.69
N THR A 950 -53.95 4.72 85.56
CA THR A 950 -52.59 4.20 85.30
C THR A 950 -52.39 3.00 86.21
N LEU A 951 -52.91 1.85 85.80
CA LEU A 951 -52.80 0.60 86.57
C LEU A 951 -51.53 -0.13 86.17
N ASP A 952 -50.95 -0.87 87.11
CA ASP A 952 -49.71 -1.60 86.87
C ASP A 952 -49.97 -2.91 86.12
N GLU A 953 -51.05 -3.60 86.48
CA GLU A 953 -51.40 -4.92 85.96
C GLU A 953 -52.92 -5.02 85.70
N VAL A 954 -53.27 -5.59 84.54
CA VAL A 954 -54.65 -5.94 84.21
C VAL A 954 -54.72 -7.39 83.73
N ASP A 955 -55.51 -8.20 84.42
CA ASP A 955 -55.81 -9.58 84.02
C ASP A 955 -57.22 -9.66 83.44
N TRP A 956 -57.38 -10.28 82.28
CA TRP A 956 -58.66 -10.52 81.62
C TRP A 956 -58.95 -12.02 81.55
N GLU A 957 -59.92 -12.49 82.35
CA GLU A 957 -60.45 -13.84 82.25
C GLU A 957 -61.57 -13.87 81.20
N MET A 958 -61.27 -14.39 80.00
CA MET A 958 -62.18 -14.31 78.86
C MET A 958 -63.42 -15.20 79.05
N LYS A 959 -63.27 -16.40 79.65
CA LYS A 959 -64.40 -17.33 79.91
C LYS A 959 -65.50 -16.74 80.80
N GLN A 960 -65.13 -15.86 81.73
CA GLN A 960 -66.04 -15.29 82.72
C GLN A 960 -66.44 -13.85 82.40
N ASP A 961 -65.93 -13.27 81.30
CA ASP A 961 -66.06 -11.85 80.96
C ASP A 961 -65.64 -10.91 82.12
N LYS A 962 -64.56 -11.25 82.85
CA LYS A 962 -64.09 -10.47 84.00
C LYS A 962 -62.72 -9.85 83.74
N ILE A 963 -62.59 -8.58 84.10
CA ILE A 963 -61.31 -7.87 84.15
C ILE A 963 -60.95 -7.61 85.60
N PHE A 964 -59.77 -8.05 86.02
CA PHE A 964 -59.17 -7.76 87.32
C PHE A 964 -58.16 -6.63 87.16
N LEU A 965 -58.28 -5.64 88.04
CA LEU A 965 -57.48 -4.43 88.03
C LEU A 965 -56.61 -4.45 89.26
N ARG A 966 -55.28 -4.43 89.07
CA ARG A 966 -54.31 -4.42 90.15
C ARG A 966 -53.44 -3.18 90.06
N SER A 967 -53.11 -2.63 91.22
CA SER A 967 -52.13 -1.58 91.36
C SER A 967 -51.23 -1.93 92.54
N ASN A 968 -49.93 -1.90 92.32
CA ASN A 968 -48.90 -2.13 93.31
C ASN A 968 -48.63 -0.80 94.06
N LEU A 969 -49.62 -0.32 94.81
CA LEU A 969 -49.41 0.78 95.76
C LEU A 969 -48.59 0.28 96.95
N SER A 970 -47.26 0.34 96.82
CA SER A 970 -46.33 0.32 97.95
C SER A 970 -45.66 1.69 98.09
N GLY A 971 -46.31 2.60 98.81
CA GLY A 971 -45.74 3.92 99.12
C GLY A 971 -46.71 4.86 99.82
N ASN A 972 -46.63 4.92 101.15
CA ASN A 972 -47.24 5.96 101.97
C ASN A 972 -46.91 7.37 101.44
N TYR A 973 -47.91 8.23 101.29
CA TYR A 973 -47.78 9.64 101.68
C TYR A 973 -49.04 10.08 102.45
N GLN A 974 -48.81 10.46 103.70
CA GLN A 974 -49.75 11.19 104.55
C GLN A 974 -49.84 12.65 104.11
N SER A 975 -51.06 13.21 104.31
CA SER A 975 -51.53 14.60 104.20
C SER A 975 -51.42 15.29 102.84
#